data_AF-A0A7N0V1Y4-F1
#
_entry.id   AF-A0A7N0V1Y4-F1
#
_cell.length_a   1.000
_cell.length_b   1.000
_cell.length_c   1.000
_cell.angle_alpha   90.00
_cell.angle_beta   90.00
_cell.angle_gamma   90.00
#
_symmetry.space_group_name_H-M   'P 1'
#
loop_
_entity.id
_entity.type
_entity.pdbx_description
1 polymer ?
#
loop_
_entity_poly.entity_id
_entity_poly.type
_entity_poly.pdbx_seq_one_letter_code
_entity_poly.pdbx_strand_id
1 'polypeptide(L)'
;MQMGSRNVVKMASIDAQLRQLVPNKVSEDDKLVEYDTLLLDRFLDILQDLHGEELREMVQECYELSAEYEAKHDPKKLDELGKLLMSLDPGDSIIITKSFVNMLNLANLAEEVQLAVRRTVKSNKGHFKDESSDATESDIEDTFKKLVGKLKKTPEEIFDAMKNQTVDLVFTAHPTQSIRRSLLQKHGRIRDSLCQLYAKDITQDEKQELDEALQREIQAAFRTDEIRRTPPTPQDEMRGGMSYFHETIWKGVPRFLRRVDTALKNIGIKERIPFNAPLIQFSSWMGGDRDGNPRVTPEVTRDVCLLARMMAANLYFSQIEELMFELSMWRCSDELQKYADEIHKSSKGEEKYYIEFWKQIPPSEPYRVILGDVRGKLYKTRERAHHFLSKGQSDIPEEATYTDSEQILEPLKLCYRSLCQCGDQNIADGSLLDFLRQVSTFGFSLVKLDIRQESERHTDVMDAITRHLEIGSYRDWPEEKKQEWLLSELKGKRPLLGPDLPTTEEIADVLNTFRVIAELPYDCFGAYIISMATSPSDVLAVELLQRECHVKKPLRVVPLFEKLADLETAPAAVNRLFSINWYKENINGKQEVMIGYSDSGKDAGRLSAAWQLYKAQEELIEVAKKHGVKLTMFHGRGGTVGRGGGPTHLAILSQPADTIQGSLRVTIQGEVIERSFGEAQLCFKTLQRYTAATLEHGMIPPLTPKPEWRALMDDMAVVATERYRSIVFREPRFVEYFRLATPELEYGRMNIGSRPSKRKPSGGIESLRAIPWIFAWTQTRFHLPVWLGFGEAFKHVIDKDNKNLLMLQQMYNEWPFFRVTIDLVEMVFAKGNPGIAALYDKLLVSEELLPLGEQLRTAYNDTKSYLLKITGHNEILGGDPFLKQRLKLRTAYITTLNVCQAYTLKRIRDPSYQVPVRPPIAKEILEGSVTSANQLVKLNPTSEYAPGLEDTLILTMKGIAAGLQNTG
;
A
#
# COMPACT_ATOMS: atom_id res chain seq x y z
N MET A 1 20.79 20.27 43.52
CA MET A 1 19.51 20.99 43.41
C MET A 1 19.42 22.00 42.25
N GLN A 2 20.52 22.42 41.60
CA GLN A 2 20.46 23.32 40.41
C GLN A 2 20.42 22.60 39.03
N MET A 3 20.73 21.30 38.93
CA MET A 3 20.57 20.54 37.69
C MET A 3 19.11 20.08 37.44
N GLY A 4 18.33 19.86 38.50
CA GLY A 4 16.93 19.46 38.40
C GLY A 4 16.00 20.58 37.90
N SER A 5 16.35 21.86 38.08
CA SER A 5 15.50 22.98 37.63
C SER A 5 15.71 23.36 36.16
N ARG A 6 16.89 23.09 35.57
CA ARG A 6 17.16 23.37 34.14
C ARG A 6 16.48 22.36 33.21
N ASN A 7 16.45 21.07 33.58
CA ASN A 7 15.76 20.04 32.78
C ASN A 7 14.24 20.28 32.73
N VAL A 8 13.63 20.71 33.85
CA VAL A 8 12.19 21.03 33.91
C VAL A 8 11.82 22.27 33.07
N VAL A 9 12.72 23.25 32.96
CA VAL A 9 12.49 24.46 32.14
C VAL A 9 12.64 24.17 30.63
N LYS A 10 13.48 23.21 30.23
CA LYS A 10 13.66 22.81 28.82
C LYS A 10 12.63 21.79 28.33
N MET A 11 12.13 20.88 29.19
CA MET A 11 10.96 20.02 28.89
C MET A 11 9.71 20.85 28.56
N ALA A 12 9.59 22.04 29.15
CA ALA A 12 8.54 23.00 28.80
C ALA A 12 8.70 23.61 27.39
N SER A 13 9.82 23.41 26.67
CA SER A 13 10.08 24.04 25.36
C SER A 13 9.42 23.29 24.19
N ILE A 14 9.60 21.97 24.07
CA ILE A 14 9.06 21.19 22.94
C ILE A 14 7.55 21.02 23.05
N ASP A 15 7.04 20.70 24.25
CA ASP A 15 5.58 20.67 24.50
C ASP A 15 4.94 22.03 24.18
N ALA A 16 5.59 23.14 24.57
CA ALA A 16 5.11 24.49 24.22
C ALA A 16 5.13 24.74 22.71
N GLN A 17 6.16 24.31 21.99
CA GLN A 17 6.24 24.45 20.53
C GLN A 17 5.18 23.61 19.81
N LEU A 18 4.98 22.35 20.21
CA LEU A 18 3.93 21.50 19.68
C LEU A 18 2.54 22.11 19.95
N ARG A 19 2.32 22.64 21.16
CA ARG A 19 1.08 23.36 21.51
C ARG A 19 0.92 24.69 20.77
N GLN A 20 2.00 25.36 20.37
CA GLN A 20 1.90 26.54 19.49
C GLN A 20 1.42 26.16 18.09
N LEU A 21 1.89 25.02 17.54
CA LEU A 21 1.45 24.51 16.25
C LEU A 21 -0.01 24.01 16.29
N VAL A 22 -0.38 23.36 17.41
CA VAL A 22 -1.71 22.78 17.65
C VAL A 22 -2.21 23.20 19.06
N PRO A 23 -2.83 24.38 19.19
CA PRO A 23 -3.22 24.91 20.50
C PRO A 23 -4.45 24.25 21.12
N ASN A 24 -5.30 23.63 20.29
CA ASN A 24 -6.58 23.07 20.73
C ASN A 24 -6.60 21.56 20.54
N LYS A 25 -7.18 20.85 21.52
CA LYS A 25 -7.54 19.43 21.35
C LYS A 25 -8.63 19.28 20.31
N VAL A 26 -8.56 18.22 19.50
CA VAL A 26 -9.59 17.91 18.50
C VAL A 26 -10.71 17.00 19.04
N SER A 27 -10.48 16.32 20.16
CA SER A 27 -11.48 15.56 20.94
C SER A 27 -11.09 15.48 22.42
N GLU A 28 -12.01 15.08 23.30
CA GLU A 28 -11.72 14.95 24.75
C GLU A 28 -10.67 13.88 25.07
N ASP A 29 -10.64 12.80 24.26
CA ASP A 29 -9.69 11.70 24.34
C ASP A 29 -8.44 11.92 23.48
N ASP A 30 -8.24 13.13 22.96
CA ASP A 30 -7.05 13.51 22.23
C ASP A 30 -5.85 13.66 23.18
N LYS A 31 -4.87 12.79 22.97
CA LYS A 31 -3.60 12.69 23.70
C LYS A 31 -2.40 12.79 22.75
N LEU A 32 -2.61 13.17 21.48
CA LEU A 32 -1.56 13.07 20.45
C LEU A 32 -0.33 13.92 20.79
N VAL A 33 -0.53 15.14 21.29
CA VAL A 33 0.57 16.01 21.72
C VAL A 33 1.28 15.40 22.94
N GLU A 34 0.53 14.86 23.90
CA GLU A 34 1.12 14.21 25.08
C GLU A 34 1.96 12.97 24.70
N TYR A 35 1.51 12.19 23.72
CA TYR A 35 2.25 11.04 23.21
C TYR A 35 3.53 11.46 22.49
N ASP A 36 3.44 12.44 21.58
CA ASP A 36 4.60 12.93 20.82
C ASP A 36 5.65 13.53 21.76
N THR A 37 5.25 14.40 22.69
CA THR A 37 6.14 14.97 23.71
C THR A 37 6.88 13.89 24.50
N LEU A 38 6.18 12.86 25.00
CA LEU A 38 6.82 11.79 25.77
C LEU A 38 7.88 11.05 24.96
N LEU A 39 7.57 10.68 23.72
CA LEU A 39 8.50 9.95 22.86
C LEU A 39 9.72 10.79 22.50
N LEU A 40 9.53 12.08 22.21
CA LEU A 40 10.62 13.01 21.91
C LEU A 40 11.52 13.23 23.12
N ASP A 41 10.95 13.40 24.31
CA ASP A 41 11.70 13.57 25.55
C ASP A 41 12.63 12.38 25.77
N ARG A 42 12.09 11.15 25.68
CA ARG A 42 12.89 9.91 25.80
C ARG A 42 13.95 9.81 24.71
N PHE A 43 13.63 10.18 23.47
CA PHE A 43 14.59 10.14 22.38
C PHE A 43 15.75 11.13 22.59
N LEU A 44 15.47 12.36 23.04
CA LEU A 44 16.50 13.38 23.27
C LEU A 44 17.40 13.05 24.45
N ASP A 45 16.86 12.42 25.50
CA ASP A 45 17.66 11.91 26.62
C ASP A 45 18.60 10.80 26.12
N ILE A 46 18.11 9.84 25.32
CA ILE A 46 18.93 8.80 24.69
C ILE A 46 20.01 9.40 23.77
N LEU A 47 19.66 10.44 23.00
CA LEU A 47 20.59 11.11 22.10
C LEU A 47 21.74 11.77 22.88
N GLN A 48 21.41 12.43 23.99
CA GLN A 48 22.41 13.03 24.89
C GLN A 48 23.31 11.97 25.51
N ASP A 49 22.76 10.86 25.98
CA ASP A 49 23.55 9.78 26.59
C ASP A 49 24.53 9.14 25.59
N LEU A 50 24.13 9.02 24.32
CA LEU A 50 24.94 8.40 23.27
C LEU A 50 25.96 9.34 22.64
N HIS A 51 25.62 10.62 22.47
CA HIS A 51 26.39 11.54 21.63
C HIS A 51 26.76 12.88 22.30
N GLY A 52 26.29 13.13 23.52
CA GLY A 52 26.57 14.32 24.32
C GLY A 52 25.52 15.43 24.23
N GLU A 53 25.55 16.36 25.19
CA GLU A 53 24.59 17.46 25.31
C GLU A 53 24.63 18.42 24.11
N GLU A 54 25.80 18.70 23.56
CA GLU A 54 25.98 19.63 22.43
C GLU A 54 25.22 19.16 21.17
N LEU A 55 25.23 17.86 20.87
CA LEU A 55 24.46 17.31 19.76
C LEU A 55 22.95 17.34 20.03
N ARG A 56 22.52 17.03 21.26
CA ARG A 56 21.11 17.16 21.68
C ARG A 56 20.61 18.58 21.47
N GLU A 57 21.36 19.57 21.95
CA GLU A 57 21.02 21.00 21.79
C GLU A 57 20.96 21.38 20.31
N MET A 58 21.85 20.84 19.49
CA MET A 58 21.86 21.09 18.05
C MET A 58 20.61 20.52 17.34
N VAL A 59 20.21 19.29 17.70
CA VAL A 59 18.96 18.71 17.15
C VAL A 59 17.75 19.51 17.61
N GLN A 60 17.73 19.95 18.87
CA GLN A 60 16.66 20.80 19.39
C GLN A 60 16.59 22.12 18.62
N GLU A 61 17.69 22.88 18.49
CA GLU A 61 17.73 24.16 17.77
C GLU A 61 17.23 24.04 16.33
N CYS A 62 17.64 22.98 15.60
CA CYS A 62 17.11 22.68 14.26
C CYS A 62 15.58 22.51 14.27
N TYR A 63 15.05 21.82 15.28
CA TYR A 63 13.61 21.63 15.43
C TYR A 63 12.91 22.97 15.74
N GLU A 64 13.44 23.79 16.64
CA GLU A 64 12.82 25.09 16.98
C GLU A 64 12.78 26.04 15.78
N LEU A 65 13.87 26.13 14.99
CA LEU A 65 13.91 26.94 13.77
C LEU A 65 12.88 26.49 12.72
N SER A 66 12.73 25.18 12.55
CA SER A 66 11.71 24.63 11.63
C SER A 66 10.29 24.87 12.14
N ALA A 67 10.02 24.69 13.44
CA ALA A 67 8.73 24.97 14.04
C ALA A 67 8.35 26.46 13.96
N GLU A 68 9.32 27.37 14.16
CA GLU A 68 9.14 28.82 13.97
C GLU A 68 8.80 29.16 12.51
N TYR A 69 9.46 28.51 11.55
CA TYR A 69 9.11 28.64 10.14
C TYR A 69 7.69 28.15 9.86
N GLU A 70 7.27 27.02 10.41
CA GLU A 70 5.91 26.50 10.20
C GLU A 70 4.83 27.39 10.84
N ALA A 71 5.18 28.13 11.90
CA ALA A 71 4.26 29.08 12.53
C ALA A 71 4.14 30.41 11.78
N LYS A 72 5.24 30.93 11.20
CA LYS A 72 5.30 32.30 10.63
C LYS A 72 5.54 32.36 9.13
N HIS A 73 6.01 31.27 8.53
CA HIS A 73 6.44 31.15 7.14
C HIS A 73 7.45 32.22 6.69
N ASP A 74 8.35 32.65 7.59
CA ASP A 74 9.45 33.58 7.25
C ASP A 74 10.61 32.83 6.57
N PRO A 75 10.90 33.07 5.28
CA PRO A 75 11.96 32.38 4.55
C PRO A 75 13.36 32.53 5.18
N LYS A 76 13.60 33.59 5.97
CA LYS A 76 14.88 33.78 6.67
C LYS A 76 15.18 32.63 7.63
N LYS A 77 14.16 32.02 8.21
CA LYS A 77 14.31 30.86 9.10
C LYS A 77 14.84 29.61 8.37
N LEU A 78 14.46 29.43 7.10
CA LEU A 78 15.03 28.37 6.26
C LEU A 78 16.51 28.63 5.94
N ASP A 79 16.89 29.89 5.70
CA ASP A 79 18.29 30.27 5.48
C ASP A 79 19.14 30.13 6.77
N GLU A 80 18.59 30.48 7.94
CA GLU A 80 19.22 30.26 9.25
C GLU A 80 19.46 28.75 9.50
N LEU A 81 18.43 27.93 9.31
CA LEU A 81 18.51 26.47 9.43
C LEU A 81 19.51 25.87 8.41
N GLY A 82 19.52 26.39 7.18
CA GLY A 82 20.45 25.99 6.13
C GLY A 82 21.91 26.24 6.49
N LYS A 83 22.23 27.45 6.99
CA LYS A 83 23.59 27.79 7.47
C LYS A 83 24.06 26.86 8.59
N LEU A 84 23.14 26.53 9.49
CA LEU A 84 23.39 25.66 10.62
C LEU A 84 23.74 24.24 10.16
N LEU A 85 22.88 23.64 9.34
CA LEU A 85 23.07 22.31 8.77
C LEU A 85 24.30 22.23 7.87
N MET A 86 24.62 23.29 7.14
CA MET A 86 25.79 23.32 6.23
C MET A 86 27.13 23.44 6.94
N SER A 87 27.13 23.90 8.19
CA SER A 87 28.35 23.97 8.97
C SER A 87 28.78 22.62 9.54
N LEU A 88 27.93 21.59 9.49
CA LEU A 88 28.20 20.27 10.07
C LEU A 88 29.20 19.47 9.25
N ASP A 89 30.04 18.68 9.93
CA ASP A 89 30.85 17.67 9.26
C ASP A 89 29.97 16.50 8.76
N PRO A 90 30.47 15.64 7.87
CA PRO A 90 29.68 14.54 7.33
C PRO A 90 29.13 13.56 8.37
N GLY A 91 29.89 13.25 9.43
CA GLY A 91 29.44 12.36 10.51
C GLY A 91 28.28 12.96 11.28
N ASP A 92 28.41 14.22 11.71
CA ASP A 92 27.34 14.97 12.37
C ASP A 92 26.10 15.12 11.46
N SER A 93 26.30 15.37 10.16
CA SER A 93 25.21 15.48 9.18
C SER A 93 24.37 14.21 9.10
N ILE A 94 25.02 13.03 9.12
CA ILE A 94 24.32 11.74 9.14
C ILE A 94 23.52 11.59 10.43
N ILE A 95 24.14 11.86 11.60
CA ILE A 95 23.48 11.66 12.90
C ILE A 95 22.29 12.60 13.05
N ILE A 96 22.44 13.90 12.73
CA ILE A 96 21.32 14.85 12.81
C ILE A 96 20.19 14.43 11.89
N THR A 97 20.50 14.08 10.63
CA THR A 97 19.46 13.63 9.70
C THR A 97 18.76 12.38 10.21
N LYS A 98 19.53 11.40 10.73
CA LYS A 98 18.99 10.17 11.31
C LYS A 98 18.11 10.46 12.53
N SER A 99 18.48 11.41 13.37
CA SER A 99 17.68 11.85 14.52
C SER A 99 16.32 12.39 14.09
N PHE A 100 16.27 13.27 13.08
CA PHE A 100 15.01 13.78 12.55
C PHE A 100 14.14 12.70 11.89
N VAL A 101 14.74 11.72 11.21
CA VAL A 101 14.00 10.55 10.69
C VAL A 101 13.40 9.72 11.84
N ASN A 102 14.16 9.48 12.91
CA ASN A 102 13.68 8.72 14.07
C ASN A 102 12.57 9.46 14.83
N MET A 103 12.74 10.76 15.10
CA MET A 103 11.71 11.59 15.73
C MET A 103 10.40 11.58 14.91
N LEU A 104 10.50 11.68 13.58
CA LEU A 104 9.34 11.58 12.69
C LEU A 104 8.69 10.19 12.71
N ASN A 105 9.48 9.12 12.77
CA ASN A 105 8.95 7.76 12.94
C ASN A 105 8.20 7.63 14.27
N LEU A 106 8.75 8.15 15.37
CA LEU A 106 8.09 8.16 16.68
C LEU A 106 6.78 8.95 16.66
N ALA A 107 6.75 10.12 16.01
CA ALA A 107 5.53 10.91 15.82
C ALA A 107 4.45 10.13 15.03
N ASN A 108 4.85 9.38 14.01
CA ASN A 108 3.94 8.48 13.28
C ASN A 108 3.38 7.35 14.19
N LEU A 109 4.20 6.78 15.07
CA LEU A 109 3.74 5.75 16.03
C LEU A 109 2.78 6.33 17.07
N ALA A 110 3.03 7.53 17.58
CA ALA A 110 2.11 8.25 18.46
C ALA A 110 0.75 8.49 17.79
N GLU A 111 0.78 8.86 16.51
CA GLU A 111 -0.43 9.02 15.70
C GLU A 111 -1.19 7.71 15.53
N GLU A 112 -0.50 6.61 15.21
CA GLU A 112 -1.12 5.29 15.07
C GLU A 112 -1.82 4.85 16.37
N VAL A 113 -1.16 5.05 17.51
CA VAL A 113 -1.74 4.79 18.83
C VAL A 113 -2.96 5.66 19.07
N GLN A 114 -2.88 6.97 18.81
CA GLN A 114 -4.02 7.87 18.94
C GLN A 114 -5.21 7.43 18.06
N LEU A 115 -4.96 7.01 16.82
CA LEU A 115 -6.00 6.53 15.91
C LEU A 115 -6.60 5.19 16.35
N ALA A 116 -5.79 4.31 16.94
CA ALA A 116 -6.21 3.02 17.45
C ALA A 116 -7.15 3.18 18.67
N VAL A 117 -6.79 4.04 19.61
CA VAL A 117 -7.53 4.21 20.88
C VAL A 117 -8.69 5.21 20.81
N ARG A 118 -8.70 6.11 19.81
CA ARG A 118 -9.74 7.13 19.66
C ARG A 118 -11.13 6.51 19.55
N ARG A 119 -12.06 7.06 20.31
CA ARG A 119 -13.48 6.72 20.25
C ARG A 119 -14.11 7.34 19.01
N THR A 120 -14.85 6.53 18.25
CA THR A 120 -15.70 7.03 17.17
C THR A 120 -16.82 7.89 17.76
N VAL A 121 -16.99 9.11 17.24
CA VAL A 121 -18.07 10.00 17.65
C VAL A 121 -19.27 9.73 16.74
N LYS A 122 -20.37 9.24 17.30
CA LYS A 122 -21.57 8.95 16.52
C LYS A 122 -22.18 10.25 15.98
N SER A 123 -22.12 10.45 14.67
CA SER A 123 -22.81 11.53 13.98
C SER A 123 -24.30 11.21 13.88
N ASN A 124 -25.16 12.04 14.47
CA ASN A 124 -26.62 11.89 14.36
C ASN A 124 -27.16 12.30 12.97
N LYS A 125 -26.31 12.77 12.05
CA LYS A 125 -26.72 13.31 10.75
C LYS A 125 -26.84 12.23 9.67
N GLY A 126 -26.01 11.20 9.72
CA GLY A 126 -26.04 10.05 8.80
C GLY A 126 -25.98 10.46 7.33
N HIS A 127 -25.13 11.44 7.02
CA HIS A 127 -24.85 11.94 5.68
C HIS A 127 -23.60 11.24 5.15
N PHE A 128 -23.46 11.06 3.82
CA PHE A 128 -22.27 10.40 3.25
C PHE A 128 -20.93 11.08 3.61
N LYS A 129 -20.96 12.34 4.08
CA LYS A 129 -19.79 13.08 4.52
C LYS A 129 -19.21 12.51 5.80
N ASP A 130 -20.03 11.85 6.63
CA ASP A 130 -19.57 11.18 7.85
C ASP A 130 -18.58 10.04 7.50
N GLU A 131 -18.70 9.44 6.31
CA GLU A 131 -17.84 8.35 5.84
C GLU A 131 -16.48 8.83 5.29
N SER A 132 -16.16 10.12 5.38
CA SER A 132 -14.90 10.69 4.89
C SER A 132 -13.79 10.73 5.95
N SER A 133 -14.05 10.35 7.21
CA SER A 133 -13.07 10.40 8.30
C SER A 133 -13.21 9.19 9.24
N ASP A 134 -12.08 8.65 9.70
CA ASP A 134 -12.03 7.52 10.66
C ASP A 134 -12.73 7.86 12.00
N ALA A 135 -12.93 9.14 12.31
CA ALA A 135 -13.58 9.60 13.54
C ALA A 135 -15.11 9.50 13.49
N THR A 136 -15.70 9.49 12.28
CA THR A 136 -17.15 9.57 12.05
C THR A 136 -17.69 8.44 11.17
N GLU A 137 -16.82 7.63 10.55
CA GLU A 137 -17.25 6.54 9.67
C GLU A 137 -18.14 5.52 10.38
N SER A 138 -19.10 4.97 9.62
CA SER A 138 -19.98 3.91 10.08
C SER A 138 -19.20 2.62 10.29
N ASP A 139 -19.37 1.97 11.45
CA ASP A 139 -18.93 0.60 11.62
C ASP A 139 -19.84 -0.39 10.87
N ILE A 140 -19.51 -1.68 10.87
CA ILE A 140 -20.28 -2.68 10.12
C ILE A 140 -21.72 -2.84 10.64
N GLU A 141 -21.94 -2.68 11.95
CA GLU A 141 -23.27 -2.80 12.54
C GLU A 141 -24.11 -1.54 12.28
N ASP A 142 -23.50 -0.35 12.39
CA ASP A 142 -24.13 0.92 12.03
C ASP A 142 -24.52 0.91 10.54
N THR A 143 -23.67 0.33 9.67
CA THR A 143 -23.97 0.11 8.24
C THR A 143 -25.18 -0.81 8.04
N PHE A 144 -25.22 -1.96 8.72
CA PHE A 144 -26.38 -2.87 8.63
C PHE A 144 -27.67 -2.21 9.13
N LYS A 145 -27.62 -1.49 10.26
CA LYS A 145 -28.76 -0.75 10.82
C LYS A 145 -29.23 0.36 9.88
N LYS A 146 -28.30 1.04 9.18
CA LYS A 146 -28.61 2.03 8.14
C LYS A 146 -29.34 1.38 6.97
N LEU A 147 -28.85 0.24 6.46
CA LEU A 147 -29.48 -0.53 5.38
C LEU A 147 -30.90 -1.00 5.74
N VAL A 148 -31.10 -1.55 6.94
CA VAL A 148 -32.42 -2.00 7.42
C VAL A 148 -33.35 -0.82 7.71
N GLY A 149 -32.89 0.13 8.53
CA GLY A 149 -33.72 1.20 9.08
C GLY A 149 -34.11 2.26 8.05
N LYS A 150 -33.11 2.79 7.32
CA LYS A 150 -33.31 3.90 6.36
C LYS A 150 -33.70 3.40 4.98
N LEU A 151 -33.14 2.28 4.53
CA LEU A 151 -33.26 1.83 3.13
C LEU A 151 -34.10 0.59 2.96
N LYS A 152 -34.70 0.10 4.05
CA LYS A 152 -35.70 -0.97 4.07
C LYS A 152 -35.21 -2.27 3.43
N LYS A 153 -33.89 -2.52 3.45
CA LYS A 153 -33.33 -3.83 3.12
C LYS A 153 -33.67 -4.82 4.23
N THR A 154 -33.98 -6.05 3.85
CA THR A 154 -34.21 -7.14 4.79
C THR A 154 -32.87 -7.66 5.34
N PRO A 155 -32.83 -8.17 6.58
CA PRO A 155 -31.64 -8.83 7.11
C PRO A 155 -31.14 -9.96 6.21
N GLU A 156 -32.04 -10.69 5.55
CA GLU A 156 -31.73 -11.79 4.65
C GLU A 156 -31.03 -11.33 3.37
N GLU A 157 -31.47 -10.22 2.76
CA GLU A 157 -30.78 -9.61 1.63
C GLU A 157 -29.34 -9.20 2.00
N ILE A 158 -29.15 -8.65 3.20
CA ILE A 158 -27.83 -8.27 3.73
C ILE A 158 -26.95 -9.51 3.88
N PHE A 159 -27.48 -10.57 4.48
CA PHE A 159 -26.75 -11.82 4.67
C PHE A 159 -26.36 -12.47 3.33
N ASP A 160 -27.26 -12.49 2.35
CA ASP A 160 -27.00 -13.04 1.02
C ASP A 160 -25.96 -12.22 0.24
N ALA A 161 -26.00 -10.89 0.32
CA ALA A 161 -24.97 -10.05 -0.28
C ALA A 161 -23.60 -10.30 0.37
N MET A 162 -23.54 -10.39 1.70
CA MET A 162 -22.30 -10.67 2.43
C MET A 162 -21.70 -12.03 2.07
N LYS A 163 -22.53 -13.07 1.85
CA LYS A 163 -22.04 -14.40 1.40
C LYS A 163 -21.36 -14.36 0.04
N ASN A 164 -21.79 -13.46 -0.83
CA ASN A 164 -21.32 -13.35 -2.22
C ASN A 164 -20.31 -12.21 -2.42
N GLN A 165 -20.02 -11.46 -1.37
CA GLN A 165 -19.09 -10.35 -1.40
C GLN A 165 -17.64 -10.84 -1.29
N THR A 166 -16.74 -10.16 -1.99
CA THR A 166 -15.28 -10.32 -1.87
C THR A 166 -14.60 -8.97 -1.96
N VAL A 167 -13.75 -8.69 -0.98
CA VAL A 167 -12.74 -7.63 -1.02
C VAL A 167 -11.36 -8.28 -1.17
N ASP A 168 -10.68 -8.02 -2.28
CA ASP A 168 -9.31 -8.49 -2.54
C ASP A 168 -8.30 -7.33 -2.43
N LEU A 169 -7.41 -7.42 -1.43
CA LEU A 169 -6.42 -6.40 -1.10
C LEU A 169 -5.06 -6.80 -1.67
N VAL A 170 -4.58 -6.05 -2.68
CA VAL A 170 -3.38 -6.39 -3.44
C VAL A 170 -2.16 -5.63 -2.92
N PHE A 171 -1.22 -6.32 -2.27
CA PHE A 171 -0.04 -5.71 -1.67
C PHE A 171 1.05 -5.43 -2.70
N THR A 172 1.67 -4.25 -2.59
CA THR A 172 2.76 -3.81 -3.46
C THR A 172 4.03 -3.52 -2.65
N ALA A 173 5.19 -3.60 -3.31
CA ALA A 173 6.46 -3.23 -2.70
C ALA A 173 6.46 -1.75 -2.28
N HIS A 174 7.10 -1.43 -1.16
CA HIS A 174 7.25 -0.04 -0.73
C HIS A 174 8.22 0.71 -1.66
N PRO A 175 7.84 1.88 -2.22
CA PRO A 175 8.67 2.59 -3.20
C PRO A 175 9.95 3.21 -2.62
N THR A 176 10.04 3.35 -1.30
CA THR A 176 11.06 4.15 -0.59
C THR A 176 11.65 3.50 0.65
N GLN A 177 10.89 2.64 1.33
CA GLN A 177 11.29 2.03 2.60
C GLN A 177 10.85 0.57 2.68
N SER A 178 11.72 -0.36 2.30
CA SER A 178 11.61 -1.71 2.84
C SER A 178 12.10 -1.68 4.30
N ILE A 179 11.26 -1.18 5.21
CA ILE A 179 11.50 -1.26 6.66
C ILE A 179 11.80 -2.73 6.97
N ARG A 180 12.94 -2.99 7.60
CA ARG A 180 13.32 -4.36 7.97
C ARG A 180 12.32 -4.87 9.00
N ARG A 181 11.96 -6.15 8.94
CA ARG A 181 11.09 -6.81 9.93
C ARG A 181 11.48 -6.51 11.38
N SER A 182 12.79 -6.45 11.64
CA SER A 182 13.33 -6.11 12.97
C SER A 182 12.88 -4.74 13.48
N LEU A 183 12.76 -3.74 12.59
CA LEU A 183 12.32 -2.39 12.96
C LEU A 183 10.80 -2.34 13.13
N LEU A 184 10.02 -3.04 12.29
CA LEU A 184 8.57 -3.17 12.45
C LEU A 184 8.19 -3.74 13.82
N GLN A 185 8.91 -4.78 14.27
CA GLN A 185 8.68 -5.36 15.60
C GLN A 185 9.06 -4.42 16.74
N LYS A 186 10.10 -3.57 16.57
CA LYS A 186 10.44 -2.52 17.54
C LYS A 186 9.35 -1.47 17.61
N HIS A 187 8.86 -1.02 16.47
CA HIS A 187 7.74 -0.08 16.38
C HIS A 187 6.48 -0.64 17.05
N GLY A 188 6.15 -1.92 16.85
CA GLY A 188 5.07 -2.61 17.56
C GLY A 188 5.22 -2.54 19.08
N ARG A 189 6.41 -2.87 19.60
CA ARG A 189 6.67 -2.80 21.05
C ARG A 189 6.61 -1.37 21.60
N ILE A 190 7.06 -0.37 20.85
CA ILE A 190 6.92 1.05 21.22
C ILE A 190 5.43 1.43 21.33
N ARG A 191 4.59 1.03 20.35
CA ARG A 191 3.14 1.27 20.41
C ARG A 191 2.48 0.58 21.59
N ASP A 192 2.84 -0.67 21.85
CA ASP A 192 2.29 -1.46 22.97
C ASP A 192 2.62 -0.81 24.31
N SER A 193 3.89 -0.42 24.51
CA SER A 193 4.32 0.31 25.72
C SER A 193 3.57 1.63 25.88
N LEU A 194 3.41 2.40 24.79
CA LEU A 194 2.70 3.67 24.83
C LEU A 194 1.21 3.51 25.17
N CYS A 195 0.54 2.51 24.60
CA CYS A 195 -0.84 2.16 24.94
C CYS A 195 -1.00 1.79 26.43
N GLN A 196 -0.09 0.95 26.94
CA GLN A 196 -0.16 0.46 28.32
C GLN A 196 0.14 1.56 29.35
N LEU A 197 1.10 2.45 29.07
CA LEU A 197 1.44 3.59 29.94
C LEU A 197 0.28 4.54 30.24
N TYR A 198 -0.70 4.62 29.33
CA TYR A 198 -1.88 5.47 29.47
C TYR A 198 -3.16 4.70 29.80
N ALA A 199 -3.03 3.43 30.23
CA ALA A 199 -4.12 2.68 30.84
C ALA A 199 -4.62 3.39 32.10
N LYS A 200 -5.92 3.22 32.42
CA LYS A 200 -6.56 3.97 33.51
C LYS A 200 -6.07 3.56 34.90
N ASP A 201 -5.78 2.29 35.10
CA ASP A 201 -5.53 1.69 36.41
C ASP A 201 -4.12 1.07 36.51
N ILE A 202 -3.10 1.79 36.00
CA ILE A 202 -1.69 1.36 36.04
C ILE A 202 -1.04 1.73 37.38
N THR A 203 -0.30 0.80 37.99
CA THR A 203 0.48 1.07 39.20
C THR A 203 1.74 1.89 38.90
N GLN A 204 2.38 2.46 39.91
CA GLN A 204 3.62 3.23 39.71
C GLN A 204 4.78 2.34 39.25
N ASP A 205 4.88 1.12 39.80
CA ASP A 205 5.93 0.17 39.44
C ASP A 205 5.77 -0.29 37.98
N GLU A 206 4.55 -0.69 37.56
CA GLU A 206 4.27 -1.03 36.17
C GLU A 206 4.56 0.14 35.22
N LYS A 207 4.23 1.36 35.62
CA LYS A 207 4.52 2.56 34.82
C LYS A 207 6.03 2.77 34.67
N GLN A 208 6.81 2.57 35.72
CA GLN A 208 8.26 2.67 35.66
C GLN A 208 8.85 1.58 34.75
N GLU A 209 8.44 0.33 34.92
CA GLU A 209 8.90 -0.80 34.09
C GLU A 209 8.57 -0.58 32.60
N LEU A 210 7.38 -0.05 32.30
CA LEU A 210 6.97 0.25 30.93
C LEU A 210 7.72 1.45 30.34
N ASP A 211 8.07 2.45 31.13
CA ASP A 211 8.89 3.58 30.68
C ASP A 211 10.33 3.13 30.38
N GLU A 212 10.91 2.26 31.21
CA GLU A 212 12.21 1.63 30.96
C GLU A 212 12.18 0.74 29.70
N ALA A 213 11.11 -0.03 29.50
CA ALA A 213 10.91 -0.82 28.29
C ALA A 213 10.79 0.07 27.03
N LEU A 214 10.06 1.18 27.12
CA LEU A 214 9.91 2.16 26.05
C LEU A 214 11.26 2.77 25.66
N GLN A 215 12.04 3.23 26.64
CA GLN A 215 13.39 3.78 26.42
C GLN A 215 14.30 2.78 25.72
N ARG A 216 14.30 1.52 26.17
CA ARG A 216 15.10 0.44 25.59
C ARG A 216 14.73 0.18 24.12
N GLU A 217 13.44 0.17 23.79
CA GLU A 217 12.99 -0.06 22.41
C GLU A 217 13.28 1.14 21.50
N ILE A 218 13.13 2.38 21.98
CA ILE A 218 13.52 3.59 21.24
C ILE A 218 15.02 3.57 20.94
N GLN A 219 15.85 3.28 21.95
CA GLN A 219 17.30 3.19 21.76
C GLN A 219 17.68 2.05 20.79
N ALA A 220 17.01 0.90 20.89
CA ALA A 220 17.23 -0.21 19.98
C ALA A 220 16.83 0.13 18.54
N ALA A 221 15.77 0.89 18.33
CA ALA A 221 15.37 1.39 17.01
C ALA A 221 16.43 2.36 16.46
N PHE A 222 16.82 3.37 17.25
CA PHE A 222 17.81 4.38 16.85
C PHE A 222 19.19 3.80 16.54
N ARG A 223 19.66 2.81 17.30
CA ARG A 223 20.96 2.15 17.05
C ARG A 223 20.91 1.14 15.89
N THR A 224 19.74 0.80 15.39
CA THR A 224 19.61 -0.06 14.20
C THR A 224 19.92 0.76 12.94
N ASP A 225 20.63 0.15 11.97
CA ASP A 225 20.92 0.81 10.70
C ASP A 225 19.68 0.80 9.79
N GLU A 226 19.15 1.99 9.49
CA GLU A 226 18.02 2.22 8.60
C GLU A 226 18.43 2.27 7.12
N ILE A 227 19.72 2.56 6.85
CA ILE A 227 20.24 2.61 5.49
C ILE A 227 20.47 1.18 5.02
N ARG A 228 19.72 0.76 3.99
CA ARG A 228 20.01 -0.49 3.30
C ARG A 228 21.16 -0.23 2.35
N ARG A 229 22.35 -0.68 2.74
CA ARG A 229 23.56 -0.53 1.94
C ARG A 229 23.57 -1.45 0.72
N THR A 230 22.99 -2.64 0.86
CA THR A 230 22.73 -3.54 -0.26
C THR A 230 21.30 -3.31 -0.77
N PRO A 231 21.09 -3.16 -2.08
CA PRO A 231 19.74 -3.05 -2.63
C PRO A 231 18.93 -4.32 -2.32
N PRO A 232 17.64 -4.19 -1.96
CA PRO A 232 16.80 -5.35 -1.70
C PRO A 232 16.64 -6.21 -2.96
N THR A 233 16.68 -7.53 -2.79
CA THR A 233 16.21 -8.46 -3.82
C THR A 233 14.67 -8.43 -3.87
N PRO A 234 14.04 -8.77 -5.01
CA PRO A 234 12.58 -8.94 -5.04
C PRO A 234 12.05 -9.95 -4.01
N GLN A 235 12.82 -10.99 -3.70
CA GLN A 235 12.50 -11.95 -2.64
C GLN A 235 12.47 -11.27 -1.25
N ASP A 236 13.39 -10.35 -0.97
CA ASP A 236 13.38 -9.57 0.28
C ASP A 236 12.20 -8.61 0.37
N GLU A 237 11.81 -7.98 -0.74
CA GLU A 237 10.60 -7.15 -0.81
C GLU A 237 9.36 -7.97 -0.46
N MET A 238 9.23 -9.18 -1.04
CA MET A 238 8.14 -10.10 -0.73
C MET A 238 8.14 -10.51 0.75
N ARG A 239 9.28 -10.93 1.30
CA ARG A 239 9.40 -11.29 2.73
C ARG A 239 9.06 -10.13 3.66
N GLY A 240 9.45 -8.91 3.28
CA GLY A 240 9.09 -7.69 4.00
C GLY A 240 7.58 -7.45 4.01
N GLY A 241 6.93 -7.54 2.85
CA GLY A 241 5.48 -7.39 2.74
C GLY A 241 4.69 -8.47 3.49
N MET A 242 5.20 -9.70 3.58
CA MET A 242 4.54 -10.78 4.32
C MET A 242 4.62 -10.63 5.84
N SER A 243 5.45 -9.72 6.37
CA SER A 243 5.58 -9.54 7.83
C SER A 243 4.27 -9.09 8.49
N TYR A 244 3.46 -8.25 7.82
CA TYR A 244 2.15 -7.82 8.32
C TYR A 244 1.15 -8.97 8.50
N PHE A 245 1.31 -10.06 7.74
CA PHE A 245 0.48 -11.26 7.94
C PHE A 245 0.76 -11.89 9.29
N HIS A 246 2.04 -12.10 9.60
CA HIS A 246 2.47 -12.68 10.85
C HIS A 246 2.09 -11.83 12.06
N GLU A 247 2.26 -10.51 11.98
CA GLU A 247 2.11 -9.61 13.13
C GLU A 247 0.64 -9.26 13.42
N THR A 248 -0.20 -8.96 12.40
CA THR A 248 -1.56 -8.41 12.63
C THR A 248 -2.66 -9.09 11.83
N ILE A 249 -2.48 -9.33 10.52
CA ILE A 249 -3.58 -9.73 9.63
C ILE A 249 -4.05 -11.16 9.94
N TRP A 250 -3.13 -12.08 10.27
CA TRP A 250 -3.45 -13.47 10.60
C TRP A 250 -4.49 -13.61 11.72
N LYS A 251 -4.37 -12.77 12.76
CA LYS A 251 -5.31 -12.70 13.89
C LYS A 251 -6.44 -11.70 13.64
N GLY A 252 -6.18 -10.66 12.86
CA GLY A 252 -7.13 -9.59 12.55
C GLY A 252 -8.34 -10.05 11.74
N VAL A 253 -8.13 -10.91 10.73
CA VAL A 253 -9.20 -11.43 9.87
C VAL A 253 -10.25 -12.23 10.65
N PRO A 254 -9.93 -13.31 11.38
CA PRO A 254 -10.93 -14.06 12.13
C PRO A 254 -11.64 -13.21 13.19
N ARG A 255 -10.91 -12.30 13.87
CA ARG A 255 -11.50 -11.33 14.81
C ARG A 255 -12.53 -10.42 14.13
N PHE A 256 -12.24 -9.93 12.92
CA PHE A 256 -13.19 -9.13 12.15
C PHE A 256 -14.39 -9.95 11.67
N LEU A 257 -14.21 -11.16 11.15
CA LEU A 257 -15.32 -12.02 10.74
C LEU A 257 -16.23 -12.38 11.92
N ARG A 258 -15.68 -12.52 13.13
CA ARG A 258 -16.45 -12.66 14.37
C ARG A 258 -17.28 -11.41 14.69
N ARG A 259 -16.77 -10.20 14.38
CA ARG A 259 -17.57 -8.96 14.48
C ARG A 259 -18.74 -8.96 13.50
N VAL A 260 -18.53 -9.44 12.27
CA VAL A 260 -19.60 -9.58 11.28
C VAL A 260 -20.69 -10.51 11.81
N ASP A 261 -20.34 -11.66 12.39
CA ASP A 261 -21.31 -12.57 13.02
C ASP A 261 -22.15 -11.86 14.11
N THR A 262 -21.51 -11.06 14.96
CA THR A 262 -22.20 -10.28 16.00
C THR A 262 -23.16 -9.25 15.39
N ALA A 263 -22.70 -8.51 14.38
CA ALA A 263 -23.52 -7.50 13.71
C ALA A 263 -24.74 -8.12 13.00
N LEU A 264 -24.58 -9.29 12.37
CA LEU A 264 -25.67 -10.06 11.76
C LEU A 264 -26.71 -10.50 12.81
N LYS A 265 -26.26 -11.01 13.96
CA LYS A 265 -27.16 -11.37 15.08
C LYS A 265 -27.95 -10.19 15.59
N ASN A 266 -27.34 -9.01 15.67
CA ASN A 266 -27.98 -7.79 16.17
C ASN A 266 -29.07 -7.25 15.23
N ILE A 267 -29.10 -7.67 13.95
CA ILE A 267 -30.19 -7.36 13.01
C ILE A 267 -31.18 -8.52 12.82
N GLY A 268 -31.04 -9.62 13.57
CA GLY A 268 -31.98 -10.75 13.57
C GLY A 268 -31.52 -12.02 12.85
N ILE A 269 -30.34 -12.03 12.21
CA ILE A 269 -29.78 -13.23 11.56
C ILE A 269 -29.13 -14.13 12.61
N LYS A 270 -29.70 -15.33 12.81
CA LYS A 270 -29.19 -16.29 13.80
C LYS A 270 -27.92 -17.01 13.35
N GLU A 271 -27.71 -17.10 12.04
CA GLU A 271 -26.59 -17.78 11.41
C GLU A 271 -25.30 -16.94 11.46
N ARG A 272 -24.16 -17.63 11.43
CA ARG A 272 -22.86 -16.99 11.21
C ARG A 272 -22.60 -16.85 9.72
N ILE A 273 -21.69 -15.96 9.34
CA ILE A 273 -21.17 -15.99 7.97
C ILE A 273 -20.48 -17.36 7.74
N PRO A 274 -20.82 -18.08 6.66
CA PRO A 274 -20.18 -19.35 6.34
C PRO A 274 -18.65 -19.22 6.34
N PHE A 275 -17.94 -20.16 6.95
CA PHE A 275 -16.47 -20.07 7.09
C PHE A 275 -15.73 -20.04 5.74
N ASN A 276 -16.37 -20.58 4.69
CA ASN A 276 -15.87 -20.64 3.33
C ASN A 276 -16.32 -19.45 2.46
N ALA A 277 -17.03 -18.47 3.01
CA ALA A 277 -17.36 -17.25 2.29
C ALA A 277 -16.07 -16.42 2.08
N PRO A 278 -15.68 -16.09 0.82
CA PRO A 278 -14.43 -15.40 0.52
C PRO A 278 -14.57 -13.88 0.71
N LEU A 279 -14.98 -13.46 1.92
CA LEU A 279 -15.32 -12.05 2.18
C LEU A 279 -14.10 -11.13 2.04
N ILE A 280 -12.94 -11.61 2.47
CA ILE A 280 -11.66 -10.92 2.36
C ILE A 280 -10.66 -11.89 1.71
N GLN A 281 -9.88 -11.39 0.78
CA GLN A 281 -8.78 -12.08 0.11
C GLN A 281 -7.56 -11.14 0.05
N PHE A 282 -6.39 -11.73 -0.09
CA PHE A 282 -5.15 -10.98 -0.24
C PHE A 282 -4.39 -11.45 -1.48
N SER A 283 -3.86 -10.49 -2.22
CA SER A 283 -2.99 -10.73 -3.37
C SER A 283 -1.68 -9.97 -3.22
N SER A 284 -0.69 -10.27 -4.06
CA SER A 284 0.62 -9.61 -4.04
C SER A 284 1.14 -9.38 -5.45
N TRP A 285 1.87 -8.28 -5.64
CA TRP A 285 2.68 -8.01 -6.83
C TRP A 285 4.17 -8.26 -6.63
N MET A 286 4.60 -8.49 -5.39
CA MET A 286 6.02 -8.63 -5.03
C MET A 286 6.57 -9.96 -5.59
N GLY A 287 7.39 -9.87 -6.64
CA GLY A 287 7.95 -11.00 -7.39
C GLY A 287 7.12 -11.48 -8.59
N GLY A 288 6.00 -10.82 -8.88
CA GLY A 288 5.16 -11.12 -10.06
C GLY A 288 5.05 -9.94 -11.04
N ASP A 289 5.13 -8.71 -10.56
CA ASP A 289 5.14 -7.50 -11.38
C ASP A 289 6.53 -7.23 -11.98
N ARG A 290 6.67 -7.55 -13.26
CA ARG A 290 7.91 -7.44 -14.06
C ARG A 290 7.87 -6.32 -15.09
N ASP A 291 6.79 -5.53 -15.14
CA ASP A 291 6.66 -4.37 -16.02
C ASP A 291 7.85 -3.42 -15.85
N GLY A 292 8.72 -3.42 -16.88
CA GLY A 292 10.07 -2.86 -16.95
C GLY A 292 10.89 -2.94 -15.65
N ASN A 293 10.80 -4.09 -14.97
CA ASN A 293 11.73 -4.46 -13.91
C ASN A 293 12.41 -5.79 -14.28
N PRO A 294 13.57 -5.76 -14.95
CA PRO A 294 14.26 -6.98 -15.37
C PRO A 294 14.80 -7.81 -14.20
N ARG A 295 14.81 -7.26 -12.96
CA ARG A 295 15.19 -8.03 -11.77
C ARG A 295 14.13 -9.04 -11.34
N VAL A 296 12.88 -8.91 -11.82
CA VAL A 296 11.82 -9.90 -11.56
C VAL A 296 11.84 -10.94 -12.68
N THR A 297 12.71 -11.93 -12.48
CA THR A 297 12.90 -13.04 -13.43
C THR A 297 11.86 -14.15 -13.19
N PRO A 298 11.76 -15.15 -14.09
CA PRO A 298 10.92 -16.33 -13.86
C PRO A 298 11.32 -17.09 -12.59
N GLU A 299 12.61 -17.18 -12.27
CA GLU A 299 13.11 -17.81 -11.05
C GLU A 299 12.67 -17.06 -9.79
N VAL A 300 12.73 -15.72 -9.79
CA VAL A 300 12.19 -14.88 -8.72
C VAL A 300 10.71 -15.18 -8.47
N THR A 301 9.91 -15.30 -9.54
CA THR A 301 8.48 -15.67 -9.43
C THR A 301 8.32 -17.04 -8.78
N ARG A 302 9.15 -18.02 -9.15
CA ARG A 302 9.13 -19.35 -8.51
C ARG A 302 9.45 -19.25 -7.02
N ASP A 303 10.53 -18.55 -6.68
CA ASP A 303 11.00 -18.39 -5.31
C ASP A 303 9.94 -17.76 -4.42
N VAL A 304 9.32 -16.66 -4.85
CA VAL A 304 8.32 -15.98 -4.01
C VAL A 304 7.08 -16.83 -3.80
N CYS A 305 6.65 -17.62 -4.78
CA CYS A 305 5.55 -18.57 -4.60
C CYS A 305 5.91 -19.64 -3.57
N LEU A 306 7.11 -20.24 -3.66
CA LEU A 306 7.57 -21.25 -2.71
C LEU A 306 7.75 -20.67 -1.30
N LEU A 307 8.28 -19.44 -1.18
CA LEU A 307 8.38 -18.71 0.08
C LEU A 307 7.01 -18.47 0.72
N ALA A 308 6.02 -18.06 -0.09
CA ALA A 308 4.66 -17.84 0.39
C ALA A 308 4.03 -19.13 0.93
N ARG A 309 4.22 -20.26 0.23
CA ARG A 309 3.77 -21.59 0.70
C ARG A 309 4.46 -22.02 1.99
N MET A 310 5.77 -21.78 2.09
CA MET A 310 6.54 -22.08 3.29
C MET A 310 6.06 -21.25 4.49
N MET A 311 5.77 -19.95 4.28
CA MET A 311 5.23 -19.07 5.31
C MET A 311 3.81 -19.49 5.73
N ALA A 312 2.94 -19.84 4.78
CA ALA A 312 1.60 -20.38 5.06
C ALA A 312 1.69 -21.63 5.94
N ALA A 313 2.50 -22.61 5.52
CA ALA A 313 2.68 -23.86 6.25
C ALA A 313 3.21 -23.63 7.68
N ASN A 314 4.13 -22.67 7.87
CA ASN A 314 4.61 -22.29 9.20
C ASN A 314 3.51 -21.72 10.10
N LEU A 315 2.68 -20.79 9.59
CA LEU A 315 1.58 -20.21 10.35
C LEU A 315 0.53 -21.26 10.72
N TYR A 316 0.16 -22.12 9.78
CA TYR A 316 -0.73 -23.25 10.05
C TYR A 316 -0.13 -24.23 11.06
N PHE A 317 1.17 -24.50 10.97
CA PHE A 317 1.87 -25.41 11.88
C PHE A 317 1.90 -24.90 13.32
N SER A 318 2.09 -23.60 13.56
CA SER A 318 1.98 -23.04 14.92
C SER A 318 0.54 -23.05 15.43
N GLN A 319 -0.44 -22.73 14.58
CA GLN A 319 -1.84 -22.66 14.99
C GLN A 319 -2.46 -24.04 15.28
N ILE A 320 -2.04 -25.08 14.55
CA ILE A 320 -2.53 -26.45 14.77
C ILE A 320 -2.05 -27.01 16.11
N GLU A 321 -0.86 -26.61 16.58
CA GLU A 321 -0.34 -27.01 17.89
C GLU A 321 -1.21 -26.46 19.03
N GLU A 322 -1.52 -25.16 19.01
CA GLU A 322 -2.46 -24.56 19.98
C GLU A 322 -3.83 -25.26 19.94
N LEU A 323 -4.34 -25.56 18.75
CA LEU A 323 -5.63 -26.25 18.59
C LEU A 323 -5.60 -27.69 19.13
N MET A 324 -4.48 -28.40 18.99
CA MET A 324 -4.29 -29.73 19.61
C MET A 324 -4.37 -29.64 21.14
N PHE A 325 -3.81 -28.61 21.76
CA PHE A 325 -3.93 -28.42 23.21
C PHE A 325 -5.38 -28.21 23.65
N GLU A 326 -6.10 -27.34 22.95
CA GLU A 326 -7.49 -26.99 23.27
C GLU A 326 -8.47 -28.15 23.03
N LEU A 327 -8.38 -28.86 21.89
CA LEU A 327 -9.31 -29.93 21.52
C LEU A 327 -8.99 -31.28 22.19
N SER A 328 -9.02 -31.29 23.53
CA SER A 328 -8.78 -32.46 24.39
C SER A 328 -9.99 -33.39 24.57
N MET A 329 -11.11 -33.09 23.90
CA MET A 329 -12.37 -33.80 24.08
C MET A 329 -12.27 -35.27 23.63
N TRP A 330 -12.90 -36.16 24.40
CA TRP A 330 -12.98 -37.59 24.08
C TRP A 330 -14.28 -37.98 23.37
N ARG A 331 -15.35 -37.18 23.51
CA ARG A 331 -16.63 -37.42 22.83
C ARG A 331 -16.53 -36.97 21.37
N CYS A 332 -16.84 -37.88 20.45
CA CYS A 332 -16.87 -37.58 19.02
C CYS A 332 -17.96 -38.38 18.32
N SER A 333 -18.23 -38.01 17.06
CA SER A 333 -19.08 -38.76 16.15
C SER A 333 -18.46 -40.08 15.71
N ASP A 334 -19.28 -41.04 15.30
CA ASP A 334 -18.82 -42.33 14.78
C ASP A 334 -17.90 -42.19 13.56
N GLU A 335 -18.15 -41.18 12.73
CA GLU A 335 -17.34 -40.85 11.55
C GLU A 335 -15.93 -40.43 11.97
N LEU A 336 -15.84 -39.49 12.93
CA LEU A 336 -14.56 -39.00 13.42
C LEU A 336 -13.77 -40.10 14.16
N GLN A 337 -14.45 -40.93 14.95
CA GLN A 337 -13.81 -42.05 15.65
C GLN A 337 -13.18 -43.04 14.66
N LYS A 338 -13.90 -43.42 13.59
CA LYS A 338 -13.36 -44.32 12.56
C LYS A 338 -12.12 -43.75 11.89
N TYR A 339 -12.16 -42.46 11.53
CA TYR A 339 -11.03 -41.80 10.90
C TYR A 339 -9.80 -41.70 11.84
N ALA A 340 -10.03 -41.39 13.13
CA ALA A 340 -8.97 -41.39 14.14
C ALA A 340 -8.35 -42.80 14.33
N ASP A 341 -9.18 -43.85 14.35
CA ASP A 341 -8.72 -45.23 14.47
C ASP A 341 -7.88 -45.68 13.25
N GLU A 342 -8.24 -45.23 12.04
CA GLU A 342 -7.47 -45.49 10.81
C GLU A 342 -6.08 -44.82 10.86
N ILE A 343 -6.01 -43.55 11.26
CA ILE A 343 -4.74 -42.83 11.44
C ILE A 343 -3.88 -43.49 12.52
N HIS A 344 -4.48 -43.93 13.63
CA HIS A 344 -3.75 -44.59 14.69
C HIS A 344 -3.18 -45.94 14.25
N LYS A 345 -3.91 -46.70 13.42
CA LYS A 345 -3.42 -47.96 12.83
C LYS A 345 -2.28 -47.74 11.84
N SER A 346 -2.38 -46.74 10.97
CA SER A 346 -1.36 -46.43 9.97
C SER A 346 -0.08 -45.82 10.57
N SER A 347 -0.20 -45.12 11.70
CA SER A 347 0.93 -44.49 12.39
C SER A 347 1.76 -45.45 13.27
N LYS A 348 1.44 -46.75 13.32
CA LYS A 348 2.21 -47.75 14.10
C LYS A 348 3.61 -47.95 13.49
N GLY A 349 4.62 -47.28 14.07
CA GLY A 349 6.04 -47.45 13.72
C GLY A 349 6.74 -46.18 13.24
N GLU A 350 6.02 -45.09 12.99
CA GLU A 350 6.63 -43.77 12.73
C GLU A 350 6.88 -43.04 14.07
N GLU A 351 8.15 -42.72 14.36
CA GLU A 351 8.50 -41.82 15.47
C GLU A 351 8.09 -40.38 15.13
N LYS A 352 6.89 -40.00 15.53
CA LYS A 352 6.45 -38.60 15.48
C LYS A 352 6.97 -37.90 16.75
N TYR A 353 8.09 -37.19 16.63
CA TYR A 353 8.63 -36.38 17.72
C TYR A 353 7.74 -35.14 17.93
N TYR A 354 6.93 -35.18 18.98
CA TYR A 354 6.22 -34.02 19.50
C TYR A 354 6.95 -33.59 20.77
N ILE A 355 7.49 -32.37 20.80
CA ILE A 355 8.28 -31.89 21.93
C ILE A 355 7.40 -31.82 23.20
N GLU A 356 6.14 -31.38 23.09
CA GLU A 356 5.24 -31.34 24.25
C GLU A 356 4.46 -32.64 24.49
N PHE A 357 4.23 -33.45 23.45
CA PHE A 357 3.60 -34.77 23.57
C PHE A 357 4.70 -35.85 23.51
N TRP A 358 5.47 -35.97 24.60
CA TRP A 358 6.57 -36.93 24.79
C TRP A 358 6.24 -38.42 24.49
N LYS A 359 4.96 -38.73 24.24
CA LYS A 359 4.39 -40.04 23.92
C LYS A 359 3.50 -39.95 22.68
N GLN A 360 3.23 -41.10 22.05
CA GLN A 360 2.14 -41.22 21.07
C GLN A 360 0.84 -40.65 21.64
N ILE A 361 0.09 -39.93 20.80
CA ILE A 361 -1.22 -39.37 21.16
C ILE A 361 -2.19 -40.55 21.47
N PRO A 362 -2.85 -40.57 22.64
CA PRO A 362 -3.77 -41.64 23.00
C PRO A 362 -4.96 -41.73 22.03
N PRO A 363 -5.42 -42.94 21.64
CA PRO A 363 -6.63 -43.11 20.82
C PRO A 363 -7.91 -42.54 21.44
N SER A 364 -7.92 -42.36 22.77
CA SER A 364 -9.03 -41.73 23.51
C SER A 364 -9.17 -40.22 23.26
N GLU A 365 -8.22 -39.61 22.56
CA GLU A 365 -8.21 -38.19 22.20
C GLU A 365 -8.34 -38.02 20.66
N PRO A 366 -9.51 -38.34 20.08
CA PRO A 366 -9.63 -38.57 18.64
C PRO A 366 -9.40 -37.31 17.81
N TYR A 367 -9.76 -36.12 18.32
CA TYR A 367 -9.43 -34.85 17.66
C TYR A 367 -7.91 -34.64 17.57
N ARG A 368 -7.18 -34.86 18.67
CA ARG A 368 -5.72 -34.72 18.71
C ARG A 368 -5.01 -35.69 17.76
N VAL A 369 -5.53 -36.91 17.61
CA VAL A 369 -4.99 -37.89 16.65
C VAL A 369 -5.05 -37.33 15.22
N ILE A 370 -6.20 -36.78 14.82
CA ILE A 370 -6.40 -36.20 13.49
C ILE A 370 -5.53 -34.95 13.31
N LEU A 371 -5.57 -34.02 14.25
CA LEU A 371 -4.78 -32.79 14.17
C LEU A 371 -3.26 -33.06 14.18
N GLY A 372 -2.81 -34.11 14.86
CA GLY A 372 -1.43 -34.59 14.81
C GLY A 372 -1.00 -35.08 13.42
N ASP A 373 -1.90 -35.75 12.67
CA ASP A 373 -1.65 -36.09 11.26
C ASP A 373 -1.57 -34.85 10.37
N VAL A 374 -2.51 -33.91 10.56
CA VAL A 374 -2.51 -32.61 9.86
C VAL A 374 -1.19 -31.87 10.07
N ARG A 375 -0.73 -31.79 11.32
CA ARG A 375 0.57 -31.20 11.68
C ARG A 375 1.74 -31.90 10.98
N GLY A 376 1.73 -33.24 10.94
CA GLY A 376 2.75 -34.03 10.24
C GLY A 376 2.81 -33.72 8.74
N LYS A 377 1.67 -33.62 8.07
CA LYS A 377 1.59 -33.24 6.65
C LYS A 377 1.98 -31.76 6.42
N LEU A 378 1.63 -30.86 7.33
CA LEU A 378 2.07 -29.46 7.29
C LEU A 378 3.59 -29.33 7.36
N TYR A 379 4.25 -30.10 8.24
CA TYR A 379 5.70 -30.15 8.32
C TYR A 379 6.32 -30.61 7.00
N LYS A 380 5.84 -31.71 6.42
CA LYS A 380 6.31 -32.21 5.12
C LYS A 380 6.08 -31.20 3.99
N THR A 381 4.95 -30.48 4.03
CA THR A 381 4.64 -29.40 3.07
C THR A 381 5.65 -28.26 3.16
N ARG A 382 5.98 -27.83 4.38
CA ARG A 382 7.00 -26.80 4.63
C ARG A 382 8.39 -27.24 4.16
N GLU A 383 8.83 -28.43 4.57
CA GLU A 383 10.16 -28.95 4.22
C GLU A 383 10.29 -29.17 2.71
N ARG A 384 9.22 -29.62 2.03
CA ARG A 384 9.22 -29.74 0.56
C ARG A 384 9.44 -28.39 -0.11
N ALA A 385 8.74 -27.34 0.32
CA ALA A 385 8.97 -25.99 -0.20
C ALA A 385 10.40 -25.48 0.07
N HIS A 386 10.93 -25.74 1.28
CA HIS A 386 12.30 -25.40 1.65
C HIS A 386 13.35 -26.14 0.80
N HIS A 387 13.15 -27.43 0.52
CA HIS A 387 14.01 -28.21 -0.35
C HIS A 387 14.03 -27.67 -1.79
N PHE A 388 12.86 -27.32 -2.35
CA PHE A 388 12.81 -26.69 -3.67
C PHE A 388 13.53 -25.34 -3.70
N LEU A 389 13.37 -24.51 -2.68
CA LEU A 389 14.06 -23.22 -2.57
C LEU A 389 15.59 -23.35 -2.43
N SER A 390 16.07 -24.39 -1.75
CA SER A 390 17.51 -24.55 -1.45
C SER A 390 18.26 -25.41 -2.46
N LYS A 391 17.60 -26.40 -3.07
CA LYS A 391 18.23 -27.44 -3.91
C LYS A 391 17.55 -27.61 -5.28
N GLY A 392 16.40 -26.98 -5.52
CA GLY A 392 15.61 -27.16 -6.74
C GLY A 392 14.85 -28.49 -6.83
N GLN A 393 14.97 -29.38 -5.85
CA GLN A 393 14.31 -30.69 -5.79
C GLN A 393 14.05 -31.12 -4.35
N SER A 394 13.12 -32.06 -4.13
CA SER A 394 12.79 -32.61 -2.80
C SER A 394 12.51 -34.11 -2.85
N ASP A 395 13.09 -34.84 -1.90
CA ASP A 395 12.83 -36.28 -1.69
C ASP A 395 11.47 -36.55 -1.03
N ILE A 396 10.83 -35.51 -0.48
CA ILE A 396 9.49 -35.63 0.13
C ILE A 396 8.48 -35.71 -1.02
N PRO A 397 7.73 -36.82 -1.19
CA PRO A 397 6.78 -36.97 -2.29
C PRO A 397 5.60 -35.99 -2.16
N GLU A 398 4.96 -35.66 -3.28
CA GLU A 398 3.88 -34.65 -3.32
C GLU A 398 2.66 -35.11 -2.53
N GLU A 399 2.36 -36.42 -2.57
CA GLU A 399 1.25 -37.09 -1.89
C GLU A 399 1.37 -37.03 -0.36
N ALA A 400 2.58 -36.77 0.16
CA ALA A 400 2.82 -36.59 1.58
C ALA A 400 2.66 -35.13 2.04
N THR A 401 2.24 -34.24 1.15
CA THR A 401 2.08 -32.80 1.39
C THR A 401 0.69 -32.31 1.02
N TYR A 402 0.36 -31.08 1.41
CA TYR A 402 -0.85 -30.41 0.97
C TYR A 402 -0.62 -29.65 -0.34
N THR A 403 -1.34 -30.05 -1.39
CA THR A 403 -1.28 -29.40 -2.70
C THR A 403 -2.39 -28.37 -2.89
N ASP A 404 -3.56 -28.61 -2.32
CA ASP A 404 -4.73 -27.72 -2.34
C ASP A 404 -5.31 -27.48 -0.93
N SER A 405 -6.06 -26.39 -0.76
CA SER A 405 -6.65 -26.02 0.55
C SER A 405 -7.81 -26.92 0.98
N GLU A 406 -8.48 -27.62 0.07
CA GLU A 406 -9.58 -28.52 0.45
C GLU A 406 -9.06 -29.74 1.22
N GLN A 407 -7.84 -30.21 0.92
CA GLN A 407 -7.20 -31.32 1.63
C GLN A 407 -6.99 -31.07 3.14
N ILE A 408 -6.69 -29.83 3.55
CA ILE A 408 -6.60 -29.48 4.98
C ILE A 408 -7.96 -29.11 5.56
N LEU A 409 -8.86 -28.53 4.76
CA LEU A 409 -10.21 -28.22 5.21
C LEU A 409 -11.01 -29.49 5.55
N GLU A 410 -10.82 -30.59 4.83
CA GLU A 410 -11.54 -31.85 5.06
C GLU A 410 -11.44 -32.34 6.53
N PRO A 411 -10.25 -32.59 7.11
CA PRO A 411 -10.14 -33.06 8.49
C PRO A 411 -10.64 -32.01 9.51
N LEU A 412 -10.48 -30.72 9.21
CA LEU A 412 -10.96 -29.64 10.08
C LEU A 412 -12.49 -29.54 10.08
N LYS A 413 -13.12 -29.70 8.91
CA LYS A 413 -14.58 -29.76 8.74
C LYS A 413 -15.16 -30.98 9.47
N LEU A 414 -14.46 -32.12 9.42
CA LEU A 414 -14.83 -33.32 10.18
C LEU A 414 -14.81 -33.05 11.69
N CYS A 415 -13.74 -32.45 12.21
CA CYS A 415 -13.67 -32.01 13.61
C CYS A 415 -14.82 -31.06 13.97
N TYR A 416 -15.10 -30.06 13.13
CA TYR A 416 -16.16 -29.07 13.36
C TYR A 416 -17.54 -29.72 13.43
N ARG A 417 -17.86 -30.58 12.44
CA ARG A 417 -19.15 -31.27 12.38
C ARG A 417 -19.34 -32.24 13.55
N SER A 418 -18.28 -32.95 13.95
CA SER A 418 -18.29 -33.87 15.09
C SER A 418 -18.57 -33.13 16.41
N LEU A 419 -17.89 -32.00 16.66
CA LEU A 419 -18.15 -31.18 17.84
C LEU A 419 -19.61 -30.70 17.88
N CYS A 420 -20.14 -30.23 16.74
CA CYS A 420 -21.55 -29.83 16.65
C CYS A 420 -22.52 -30.99 16.94
N GLN A 421 -22.25 -32.19 16.42
CA GLN A 421 -23.07 -33.39 16.67
C GLN A 421 -23.03 -33.84 18.13
N CYS A 422 -21.91 -33.63 18.83
CA CYS A 422 -21.76 -33.93 20.25
C CYS A 422 -22.34 -32.85 21.20
N GLY A 423 -22.91 -31.77 20.66
CA GLY A 423 -23.44 -30.65 21.46
C GLY A 423 -22.39 -29.58 21.84
N ASP A 424 -21.18 -29.70 21.32
CA ASP A 424 -20.02 -28.83 21.63
C ASP A 424 -19.84 -27.70 20.59
N GLN A 425 -20.91 -27.21 19.97
CA GLN A 425 -20.86 -26.17 18.95
C GLN A 425 -20.18 -24.88 19.44
N ASN A 426 -20.32 -24.52 20.72
CA ASN A 426 -19.63 -23.35 21.30
C ASN A 426 -18.11 -23.49 21.23
N ILE A 427 -17.58 -24.72 21.34
CA ILE A 427 -16.15 -25.01 21.19
C ILE A 427 -15.76 -24.95 19.71
N ALA A 428 -16.58 -25.55 18.83
CA ALA A 428 -16.37 -25.53 17.39
C ALA A 428 -16.30 -24.09 16.83
N ASP A 429 -17.15 -23.19 17.35
CA ASP A 429 -17.23 -21.77 17.00
C ASP A 429 -16.10 -20.90 17.61
N GLY A 430 -15.19 -21.50 18.38
CA GLY A 430 -13.99 -20.87 18.95
C GLY A 430 -12.84 -20.86 17.96
N SER A 431 -11.68 -21.39 18.39
CA SER A 431 -10.42 -21.41 17.63
C SER A 431 -10.49 -22.25 16.35
N LEU A 432 -11.29 -23.31 16.34
CA LEU A 432 -11.48 -24.15 15.15
C LEU A 432 -12.16 -23.38 14.00
N LEU A 433 -13.19 -22.59 14.30
CA LEU A 433 -13.84 -21.73 13.31
C LEU A 433 -12.90 -20.63 12.80
N ASP A 434 -12.09 -20.05 13.68
CA ASP A 434 -11.07 -19.08 13.29
C ASP A 434 -10.05 -19.71 12.34
N PHE A 435 -9.63 -20.95 12.61
CA PHE A 435 -8.72 -21.70 11.75
C PHE A 435 -9.34 -22.04 10.38
N LEU A 436 -10.60 -22.48 10.34
CA LEU A 436 -11.33 -22.71 9.09
C LEU A 436 -11.43 -21.44 8.22
N ARG A 437 -11.67 -20.28 8.87
CA ARG A 437 -11.71 -18.97 8.21
C ARG A 437 -10.34 -18.55 7.69
N GLN A 438 -9.27 -18.80 8.46
CA GLN A 438 -7.89 -18.53 8.03
C GLN A 438 -7.51 -19.38 6.82
N VAL A 439 -7.82 -20.68 6.81
CA VAL A 439 -7.58 -21.55 5.65
C VAL A 439 -8.35 -21.06 4.43
N SER A 440 -9.62 -20.69 4.58
CA SER A 440 -10.46 -20.19 3.48
C SER A 440 -10.01 -18.82 2.95
N THR A 441 -9.41 -17.99 3.80
CA THR A 441 -8.93 -16.64 3.44
C THR A 441 -7.55 -16.67 2.78
N PHE A 442 -6.62 -17.42 3.36
CA PHE A 442 -5.20 -17.36 3.00
C PHE A 442 -4.76 -18.52 2.08
N GLY A 443 -5.46 -19.65 2.11
CA GLY A 443 -5.08 -20.86 1.39
C GLY A 443 -3.63 -21.30 1.67
N PHE A 444 -3.07 -22.13 0.80
CA PHE A 444 -1.68 -22.58 0.97
C PHE A 444 -0.62 -21.61 0.45
N SER A 445 -0.99 -20.39 0.07
CA SER A 445 -0.07 -19.41 -0.50
C SER A 445 0.00 -18.10 0.30
N LEU A 446 -0.79 -17.92 1.37
CA LEU A 446 -1.08 -16.66 2.07
C LEU A 446 -1.73 -15.57 1.20
N VAL A 447 -1.11 -15.29 0.07
CA VAL A 447 -1.50 -14.34 -0.95
C VAL A 447 -1.45 -15.00 -2.32
N LYS A 448 -2.34 -14.57 -3.23
CA LYS A 448 -2.24 -14.92 -4.64
C LYS A 448 -1.31 -13.95 -5.36
N LEU A 449 -0.37 -14.45 -6.15
CA LEU A 449 0.58 -13.62 -6.89
C LEU A 449 0.00 -13.21 -8.24
N ASP A 450 -0.14 -11.91 -8.49
CA ASP A 450 -0.43 -11.41 -9.84
C ASP A 450 0.85 -11.37 -10.67
N ILE A 451 0.74 -11.76 -11.93
CA ILE A 451 1.80 -11.61 -12.93
C ILE A 451 1.47 -10.39 -13.77
N ARG A 452 2.40 -9.45 -13.94
CA ARG A 452 2.17 -8.24 -14.75
C ARG A 452 3.30 -7.99 -15.72
N GLN A 453 2.97 -7.84 -17.01
CA GLN A 453 3.91 -7.55 -18.10
C GLN A 453 3.30 -6.54 -19.08
N GLU A 454 4.11 -5.76 -19.80
CA GLU A 454 3.60 -4.79 -20.80
C GLU A 454 3.26 -5.45 -22.15
N SER A 455 2.21 -4.96 -22.80
CA SER A 455 1.64 -5.48 -24.07
C SER A 455 2.66 -5.64 -25.21
N GLU A 456 3.59 -4.69 -25.34
CA GLU A 456 4.62 -4.71 -26.38
C GLU A 456 5.54 -5.93 -26.28
N ARG A 457 5.80 -6.43 -25.05
CA ARG A 457 6.62 -7.64 -24.85
C ARG A 457 5.90 -8.89 -25.34
N HIS A 458 4.57 -8.93 -25.31
CA HIS A 458 3.79 -10.02 -25.92
C HIS A 458 3.79 -9.89 -27.44
N THR A 459 3.67 -8.66 -27.95
CA THR A 459 3.76 -8.36 -29.38
C THR A 459 5.12 -8.80 -29.95
N ASP A 460 6.23 -8.59 -29.24
CA ASP A 460 7.57 -9.05 -29.66
C ASP A 460 7.64 -10.57 -29.78
N VAL A 461 7.04 -11.32 -28.85
CA VAL A 461 6.97 -12.78 -28.92
C VAL A 461 6.14 -13.22 -30.13
N MET A 462 4.97 -12.61 -30.35
CA MET A 462 4.12 -12.93 -31.51
C MET A 462 4.81 -12.58 -32.84
N ASP A 463 5.54 -11.48 -32.88
CA ASP A 463 6.29 -11.06 -34.06
C ASP A 463 7.43 -12.01 -34.38
N ALA A 464 8.18 -12.46 -33.37
CA ALA A 464 9.21 -13.48 -33.55
C ALA A 464 8.63 -14.81 -34.07
N ILE A 465 7.49 -15.25 -33.54
CA ILE A 465 6.80 -16.46 -34.01
C ILE A 465 6.38 -16.31 -35.48
N THR A 466 5.68 -15.24 -35.81
CA THR A 466 5.16 -15.03 -37.18
C THR A 466 6.27 -14.87 -38.22
N ARG A 467 7.39 -14.22 -37.85
CA ARG A 467 8.58 -14.12 -38.71
C ARG A 467 9.27 -15.46 -38.89
N HIS A 468 9.43 -16.25 -37.82
CA HIS A 468 10.05 -17.59 -37.88
C HIS A 468 9.25 -18.56 -38.74
N LEU A 469 7.92 -18.46 -38.70
CA LEU A 469 7.02 -19.25 -39.54
C LEU A 469 6.86 -18.71 -40.97
N GLU A 470 7.56 -17.62 -41.31
CA GLU A 470 7.51 -16.95 -42.62
C GLU A 470 6.09 -16.51 -43.05
N ILE A 471 5.21 -16.22 -42.09
CA ILE A 471 3.82 -15.77 -42.34
C ILE A 471 3.64 -14.25 -42.26
N GLY A 472 4.72 -13.52 -41.98
CA GLY A 472 4.78 -12.05 -41.93
C GLY A 472 5.26 -11.52 -40.58
N SER A 473 5.02 -10.23 -40.32
CA SER A 473 5.35 -9.57 -39.06
C SER A 473 4.06 -9.21 -38.33
N TYR A 474 3.75 -9.89 -37.23
CA TYR A 474 2.60 -9.58 -36.37
C TYR A 474 2.57 -8.10 -35.96
N ARG A 475 3.74 -7.51 -35.68
CA ARG A 475 3.89 -6.10 -35.30
C ARG A 475 3.33 -5.13 -36.33
N ASP A 476 3.53 -5.43 -37.61
CA ASP A 476 3.13 -4.58 -38.74
C ASP A 476 1.67 -4.78 -39.17
N TRP A 477 0.98 -5.78 -38.62
CA TRP A 477 -0.41 -6.06 -38.98
C TRP A 477 -1.38 -5.05 -38.35
N PRO A 478 -2.44 -4.67 -39.07
CA PRO A 478 -3.53 -3.91 -38.47
C PRO A 478 -4.25 -4.75 -37.41
N GLU A 479 -4.94 -4.08 -36.48
CA GLU A 479 -5.62 -4.70 -35.34
C GLU A 479 -6.60 -5.81 -35.76
N GLU A 480 -7.33 -5.62 -36.84
CA GLU A 480 -8.29 -6.61 -37.35
C GLU A 480 -7.58 -7.89 -37.81
N LYS A 481 -6.41 -7.76 -38.47
CA LYS A 481 -5.63 -8.90 -38.93
C LYS A 481 -4.95 -9.63 -37.76
N LYS A 482 -4.51 -8.89 -36.74
CA LYS A 482 -4.02 -9.47 -35.48
C LYS A 482 -5.11 -10.32 -34.82
N GLN A 483 -6.32 -9.78 -34.67
CA GLN A 483 -7.45 -10.53 -34.11
C GLN A 483 -7.81 -11.75 -34.96
N GLU A 484 -7.90 -11.62 -36.29
CA GLU A 484 -8.21 -12.74 -37.19
C GLU A 484 -7.23 -13.89 -37.02
N TRP A 485 -5.93 -13.59 -37.05
CA TRP A 485 -4.89 -14.59 -36.88
C TRP A 485 -4.91 -15.23 -35.49
N LEU A 486 -4.98 -14.42 -34.42
CA LEU A 486 -5.05 -14.94 -33.04
C LEU A 486 -6.26 -15.86 -32.86
N LEU A 487 -7.43 -15.50 -33.39
CA LEU A 487 -8.63 -16.33 -33.30
C LEU A 487 -8.54 -17.60 -34.14
N SER A 488 -7.85 -17.57 -35.27
CA SER A 488 -7.54 -18.77 -36.06
C SER A 488 -6.69 -19.73 -35.24
N GLU A 489 -5.60 -19.25 -34.64
CA GLU A 489 -4.72 -20.08 -33.81
C GLU A 489 -5.41 -20.57 -32.54
N LEU A 490 -6.17 -19.72 -31.84
CA LEU A 490 -6.91 -20.06 -30.61
C LEU A 490 -7.99 -21.13 -30.83
N LYS A 491 -8.60 -21.18 -32.02
CA LYS A 491 -9.53 -22.26 -32.42
C LYS A 491 -8.80 -23.49 -32.96
N GLY A 492 -7.62 -23.29 -33.52
CA GLY A 492 -6.74 -24.34 -34.01
C GLY A 492 -6.27 -25.26 -32.87
N LYS A 493 -5.93 -26.50 -33.22
CA LYS A 493 -5.34 -27.50 -32.31
C LYS A 493 -3.87 -27.79 -32.62
N ARG A 494 -3.31 -27.12 -33.63
CA ARG A 494 -1.91 -27.24 -34.02
C ARG A 494 -1.07 -26.43 -33.02
N PRO A 495 0.00 -27.01 -32.43
CA PRO A 495 0.96 -26.24 -31.64
C PRO A 495 1.67 -25.19 -32.50
N LEU A 496 1.86 -24.00 -31.93
CA LEU A 496 2.46 -22.84 -32.58
C LEU A 496 3.95 -22.69 -32.22
N LEU A 497 4.32 -23.01 -30.97
CA LEU A 497 5.70 -22.88 -30.50
C LEU A 497 6.53 -24.13 -30.84
N GLY A 498 7.47 -23.97 -31.77
CA GLY A 498 8.54 -24.94 -32.04
C GLY A 498 9.73 -24.78 -31.08
N PRO A 499 10.52 -25.85 -30.84
CA PRO A 499 11.70 -25.78 -29.98
C PRO A 499 12.85 -24.94 -30.59
N ASP A 500 12.77 -24.63 -31.87
CA ASP A 500 13.77 -23.93 -32.68
C ASP A 500 13.50 -22.41 -32.84
N LEU A 501 12.46 -21.87 -32.20
CA LEU A 501 12.14 -20.44 -32.24
C LEU A 501 13.33 -19.60 -31.73
N PRO A 502 13.90 -18.68 -32.53
CA PRO A 502 14.94 -17.79 -32.06
C PRO A 502 14.40 -16.84 -31.00
N THR A 503 14.98 -16.87 -29.80
CA THR A 503 14.56 -16.02 -28.68
C THR A 503 15.66 -15.03 -28.29
N THR A 504 15.31 -13.74 -28.21
CA THR A 504 16.11 -12.75 -27.47
C THR A 504 15.97 -13.00 -25.96
N GLU A 505 16.81 -12.37 -25.14
CA GLU A 505 16.69 -12.44 -23.67
C GLU A 505 15.29 -12.02 -23.18
N GLU A 506 14.73 -10.97 -23.78
CA GLU A 506 13.40 -10.47 -23.47
C GLU A 506 12.28 -11.45 -23.89
N ILE A 507 12.38 -12.08 -25.06
CA ILE A 507 11.41 -13.10 -25.48
C ILE A 507 11.50 -14.33 -24.57
N ALA A 508 12.72 -14.77 -24.24
CA ALA A 508 12.95 -15.89 -23.35
C ALA A 508 12.37 -15.64 -21.95
N ASP A 509 12.51 -14.43 -21.40
CA ASP A 509 11.90 -14.05 -20.13
C ASP A 509 10.36 -14.20 -20.15
N VAL A 510 9.68 -13.74 -21.21
CA VAL A 510 8.22 -13.88 -21.34
C VAL A 510 7.81 -15.36 -21.39
N LEU A 511 8.44 -16.15 -22.27
CA LEU A 511 8.10 -17.58 -22.42
C LEU A 511 8.40 -18.37 -21.14
N ASN A 512 9.54 -18.13 -20.50
CA ASN A 512 9.92 -18.78 -19.24
C ASN A 512 8.99 -18.39 -18.09
N THR A 513 8.43 -17.19 -18.10
CA THR A 513 7.39 -16.80 -17.14
C THR A 513 6.17 -17.71 -17.24
N PHE A 514 5.67 -17.93 -18.46
CA PHE A 514 4.53 -18.83 -18.66
C PHE A 514 4.87 -20.28 -18.32
N ARG A 515 6.11 -20.74 -18.54
CA ARG A 515 6.56 -22.07 -18.09
C ARG A 515 6.51 -22.19 -16.57
N VAL A 516 6.96 -21.19 -15.83
CA VAL A 516 6.85 -21.15 -14.36
C VAL A 516 5.39 -21.20 -13.91
N ILE A 517 4.50 -20.46 -14.58
CA ILE A 517 3.05 -20.51 -14.31
C ILE A 517 2.47 -21.91 -14.58
N ALA A 518 2.91 -22.58 -15.64
CA ALA A 518 2.45 -23.93 -15.99
C ALA A 518 2.92 -25.02 -15.01
N GLU A 519 4.08 -24.82 -14.37
CA GLU A 519 4.69 -25.77 -13.44
C GLU A 519 4.18 -25.66 -12.00
N LEU A 520 3.84 -24.44 -11.55
CA LEU A 520 3.42 -24.21 -10.16
C LEU A 520 1.92 -24.45 -9.94
N PRO A 521 1.49 -24.76 -8.71
CA PRO A 521 0.08 -24.90 -8.39
C PRO A 521 -0.73 -23.64 -8.74
N TYR A 522 -1.89 -23.82 -9.38
CA TYR A 522 -2.76 -22.73 -9.80
C TYR A 522 -3.10 -21.76 -8.65
N ASP A 523 -3.25 -22.27 -7.43
CA ASP A 523 -3.61 -21.46 -6.26
C ASP A 523 -2.51 -20.49 -5.80
N CYS A 524 -1.30 -20.59 -6.34
CA CYS A 524 -0.23 -19.61 -6.15
C CYS A 524 -0.53 -18.28 -6.84
N PHE A 525 -1.39 -18.27 -7.87
CA PHE A 525 -1.53 -17.14 -8.77
C PHE A 525 -2.91 -16.47 -8.69
N GLY A 526 -2.90 -15.18 -9.02
CA GLY A 526 -4.06 -14.32 -9.20
C GLY A 526 -4.33 -14.08 -10.68
N ALA A 527 -4.16 -12.83 -11.12
CA ALA A 527 -4.38 -12.40 -12.50
C ALA A 527 -3.08 -12.37 -13.32
N TYR A 528 -3.21 -12.46 -14.64
CA TYR A 528 -2.20 -11.98 -15.59
C TYR A 528 -2.61 -10.60 -16.10
N ILE A 529 -1.91 -9.56 -15.66
CA ILE A 529 -2.20 -8.15 -15.96
C ILE A 529 -1.34 -7.69 -17.13
N ILE A 530 -1.96 -7.00 -18.09
CA ILE A 530 -1.31 -6.44 -19.26
C ILE A 530 -1.19 -4.92 -19.09
N SER A 531 -0.01 -4.42 -18.72
CA SER A 531 0.27 -2.97 -18.71
C SER A 531 0.24 -2.39 -20.12
N MET A 532 -0.11 -1.11 -20.26
CA MET A 532 -0.28 -0.43 -21.55
C MET A 532 -1.19 -1.20 -22.53
N ALA A 533 -2.29 -1.79 -22.02
CA ALA A 533 -3.27 -2.43 -22.88
C ALA A 533 -4.04 -1.36 -23.69
N THR A 534 -4.20 -1.59 -24.98
CA THR A 534 -4.87 -0.67 -25.91
C THR A 534 -6.00 -1.34 -26.67
N SER A 535 -5.84 -2.63 -26.99
CA SER A 535 -6.65 -3.30 -28.01
C SER A 535 -7.05 -4.73 -27.61
N PRO A 536 -8.12 -5.30 -28.19
CA PRO A 536 -8.48 -6.70 -27.97
C PRO A 536 -7.36 -7.71 -28.27
N SER A 537 -6.51 -7.44 -29.27
CA SER A 537 -5.39 -8.33 -29.60
C SER A 537 -4.36 -8.46 -28.49
N ASP A 538 -4.18 -7.44 -27.63
CA ASP A 538 -3.29 -7.52 -26.47
C ASP A 538 -3.74 -8.65 -25.52
N VAL A 539 -5.05 -8.71 -25.25
CA VAL A 539 -5.66 -9.75 -24.38
C VAL A 539 -5.58 -11.12 -25.03
N LEU A 540 -5.99 -11.22 -26.30
CA LEU A 540 -5.99 -12.49 -27.04
C LEU A 540 -4.58 -13.05 -27.24
N ALA A 541 -3.56 -12.20 -27.35
CA ALA A 541 -2.18 -12.62 -27.45
C ALA A 541 -1.71 -13.36 -26.18
N VAL A 542 -2.05 -12.83 -25.00
CA VAL A 542 -1.73 -13.50 -23.74
C VAL A 542 -2.49 -14.81 -23.58
N GLU A 543 -3.78 -14.85 -23.94
CA GLU A 543 -4.57 -16.09 -23.94
C GLU A 543 -3.90 -17.18 -24.81
N LEU A 544 -3.40 -16.80 -25.99
CA LEU A 544 -2.68 -17.71 -26.87
C LEU A 544 -1.36 -18.17 -26.24
N LEU A 545 -0.54 -17.25 -25.69
CA LEU A 545 0.73 -17.61 -25.05
C LEU A 545 0.56 -18.53 -23.83
N GLN A 546 -0.47 -18.32 -23.01
CA GLN A 546 -0.77 -19.22 -21.90
C GLN A 546 -1.04 -20.66 -22.40
N ARG A 547 -1.83 -20.79 -23.46
CA ARG A 547 -2.13 -22.10 -24.07
C ARG A 547 -0.88 -22.75 -24.67
N GLU A 548 -0.12 -22.00 -25.45
CA GLU A 548 1.08 -22.51 -26.15
C GLU A 548 2.23 -22.85 -25.19
N CYS A 549 2.31 -22.20 -24.03
CA CYS A 549 3.23 -22.56 -22.95
C CYS A 549 2.64 -23.61 -21.98
N HIS A 550 1.56 -24.28 -22.36
CA HIS A 550 0.95 -25.41 -21.64
C HIS A 550 0.45 -25.09 -20.22
N VAL A 551 0.00 -23.85 -19.98
CA VAL A 551 -0.68 -23.49 -18.73
C VAL A 551 -2.03 -24.22 -18.69
N LYS A 552 -2.10 -25.34 -17.95
CA LYS A 552 -3.28 -26.23 -17.91
C LYS A 552 -4.56 -25.53 -17.46
N LYS A 553 -4.42 -24.62 -16.49
CA LYS A 553 -5.50 -23.74 -15.99
C LYS A 553 -5.04 -22.30 -16.22
N PRO A 554 -5.41 -21.65 -17.33
CA PRO A 554 -4.94 -20.31 -17.64
C PRO A 554 -5.37 -19.33 -16.55
N LEU A 555 -4.49 -18.37 -16.26
CA LEU A 555 -4.80 -17.25 -15.39
C LEU A 555 -5.79 -16.33 -16.11
N ARG A 556 -6.67 -15.68 -15.35
CA ARG A 556 -7.54 -14.64 -15.91
C ARG A 556 -6.69 -13.48 -16.44
N VAL A 557 -6.96 -13.07 -17.67
CA VAL A 557 -6.24 -11.97 -18.33
C VAL A 557 -6.94 -10.64 -18.07
N VAL A 558 -6.18 -9.65 -17.59
CA VAL A 558 -6.68 -8.36 -17.10
C VAL A 558 -6.00 -7.23 -17.87
N PRO A 559 -6.71 -6.52 -18.78
CA PRO A 559 -6.15 -5.33 -19.41
C PRO A 559 -6.06 -4.18 -18.41
N LEU A 560 -4.90 -3.52 -18.37
CA LEU A 560 -4.69 -2.26 -17.63
C LEU A 560 -4.65 -1.11 -18.63
N PHE A 561 -5.70 -0.28 -18.60
CA PHE A 561 -5.79 0.94 -19.42
C PHE A 561 -5.19 2.13 -18.65
N GLU A 562 -4.15 2.76 -19.22
CA GLU A 562 -3.32 3.73 -18.52
C GLU A 562 -3.37 5.15 -19.10
N LYS A 563 -3.43 5.33 -20.42
CA LYS A 563 -3.50 6.68 -21.02
C LYS A 563 -4.95 7.13 -21.16
N LEU A 564 -5.14 8.43 -21.36
CA LEU A 564 -6.48 9.00 -21.55
C LEU A 564 -7.19 8.38 -22.77
N ALA A 565 -6.48 8.26 -23.89
CA ALA A 565 -7.02 7.64 -25.11
C ALA A 565 -7.39 6.16 -24.90
N ASP A 566 -6.57 5.42 -24.15
CA ASP A 566 -6.82 4.00 -23.87
C ASP A 566 -8.10 3.83 -23.01
N LEU A 567 -8.33 4.73 -22.05
CA LEU A 567 -9.55 4.77 -21.24
C LEU A 567 -10.79 5.13 -22.06
N GLU A 568 -10.66 6.03 -23.05
CA GLU A 568 -11.75 6.36 -23.99
C GLU A 568 -12.12 5.17 -24.88
N THR A 569 -11.14 4.37 -25.31
CA THR A 569 -11.38 3.20 -26.17
C THR A 569 -11.68 1.91 -25.42
N ALA A 570 -11.44 1.86 -24.09
CA ALA A 570 -11.62 0.67 -23.27
C ALA A 570 -13.02 0.00 -23.41
N PRO A 571 -14.15 0.73 -23.37
CA PRO A 571 -15.47 0.12 -23.54
C PRO A 571 -15.65 -0.55 -24.90
N ALA A 572 -15.12 0.06 -25.97
CA ALA A 572 -15.16 -0.51 -27.32
C ALA A 572 -14.32 -1.79 -27.43
N ALA A 573 -13.10 -1.78 -26.86
CA ALA A 573 -12.23 -2.95 -26.81
C ALA A 573 -12.87 -4.13 -26.04
N VAL A 574 -13.43 -3.87 -24.85
CA VAL A 574 -14.10 -4.89 -24.05
C VAL A 574 -15.39 -5.39 -24.72
N ASN A 575 -16.18 -4.52 -25.34
CA ASN A 575 -17.36 -4.93 -26.10
C ASN A 575 -16.97 -5.84 -27.28
N ARG A 576 -15.85 -5.56 -27.96
CA ARG A 576 -15.33 -6.42 -29.02
C ARG A 576 -14.92 -7.78 -28.48
N LEU A 577 -14.17 -7.83 -27.38
CA LEU A 577 -13.79 -9.09 -26.71
C LEU A 577 -15.01 -9.93 -26.33
N PHE A 578 -16.03 -9.33 -25.72
CA PHE A 578 -17.25 -10.05 -25.33
C PHE A 578 -18.09 -10.53 -26.52
N SER A 579 -17.94 -9.91 -27.69
CA SER A 579 -18.60 -10.33 -28.92
C SER A 579 -17.91 -11.52 -29.61
N ILE A 580 -16.75 -11.96 -29.11
CA ILE A 580 -16.01 -13.13 -29.61
C ILE A 580 -16.44 -14.36 -28.81
N ASN A 581 -17.14 -15.31 -29.45
CA ASN A 581 -17.66 -16.51 -28.78
C ASN A 581 -16.58 -17.30 -28.03
N TRP A 582 -15.40 -17.50 -28.64
CA TRP A 582 -14.29 -18.21 -28.01
C TRP A 582 -13.87 -17.56 -26.68
N TYR A 583 -13.70 -16.23 -26.69
CA TYR A 583 -13.30 -15.49 -25.49
C TYR A 583 -14.40 -15.54 -24.43
N LYS A 584 -15.65 -15.39 -24.86
CA LYS A 584 -16.81 -15.40 -23.99
C LYS A 584 -16.97 -16.71 -23.20
N GLU A 585 -16.76 -17.83 -23.88
CA GLU A 585 -16.76 -19.16 -23.27
C GLU A 585 -15.56 -19.33 -22.32
N ASN A 586 -14.37 -18.87 -22.73
CA ASN A 586 -13.15 -18.97 -21.94
C ASN A 586 -13.23 -18.24 -20.59
N ILE A 587 -13.79 -17.03 -20.57
CA ILE A 587 -13.89 -16.21 -19.34
C ILE A 587 -15.03 -16.64 -18.39
N ASN A 588 -15.89 -17.57 -18.82
CA ASN A 588 -17.00 -18.13 -18.03
C ASN A 588 -17.82 -17.07 -17.26
N GLY A 589 -18.21 -16.01 -17.98
CA GLY A 589 -19.07 -14.95 -17.46
C GLY A 589 -18.40 -13.98 -16.46
N LYS A 590 -17.07 -13.99 -16.30
CA LYS A 590 -16.35 -13.07 -15.40
C LYS A 590 -15.20 -12.36 -16.12
N GLN A 591 -15.15 -11.04 -16.03
CA GLN A 591 -14.03 -10.23 -16.52
C GLN A 591 -13.51 -9.35 -15.40
N GLU A 592 -12.19 -9.19 -15.33
CA GLU A 592 -11.56 -8.17 -14.51
C GLU A 592 -10.86 -7.15 -15.41
N VAL A 593 -11.01 -5.85 -15.11
CA VAL A 593 -10.33 -4.75 -15.82
C VAL A 593 -9.60 -3.90 -14.79
N MET A 594 -8.34 -3.57 -15.06
CA MET A 594 -7.55 -2.73 -14.17
C MET A 594 -7.52 -1.29 -14.68
N ILE A 595 -7.58 -0.34 -13.76
CA ILE A 595 -7.51 1.10 -14.04
C ILE A 595 -6.38 1.78 -13.26
N GLY A 596 -5.55 2.58 -13.95
CA GLY A 596 -4.36 3.21 -13.40
C GLY A 596 -4.49 4.72 -13.17
N TYR A 597 -4.70 5.17 -11.92
CA TYR A 597 -4.90 6.59 -11.63
C TYR A 597 -3.65 7.45 -11.85
N SER A 598 -2.50 7.06 -11.27
CA SER A 598 -1.26 7.86 -11.35
C SER A 598 -0.71 7.92 -12.78
N ASP A 599 -0.84 6.82 -13.54
CA ASP A 599 -0.34 6.74 -14.92
C ASP A 599 -1.21 7.59 -15.86
N SER A 600 -2.54 7.57 -15.73
CA SER A 600 -3.44 8.51 -16.46
C SER A 600 -3.24 9.96 -16.02
N GLY A 601 -3.01 10.21 -14.74
CA GLY A 601 -2.72 11.54 -14.21
C GLY A 601 -1.41 12.12 -14.77
N LYS A 602 -0.40 11.28 -15.05
CA LYS A 602 0.85 11.67 -15.70
C LYS A 602 0.67 12.01 -17.19
N ASP A 603 -0.31 11.41 -17.87
CA ASP A 603 -0.58 11.67 -19.28
C ASP A 603 -1.36 12.97 -19.53
N ALA A 604 -2.41 13.21 -18.73
CA ALA A 604 -3.41 14.24 -19.03
C ALA A 604 -3.75 15.19 -17.88
N GLY A 605 -3.08 15.08 -16.73
CA GLY A 605 -3.43 15.79 -15.51
C GLY A 605 -4.53 15.08 -14.71
N ARG A 606 -4.51 15.28 -13.38
CA ARG A 606 -5.32 14.49 -12.44
C ARG A 606 -6.84 14.70 -12.56
N LEU A 607 -7.30 15.92 -12.88
CA LEU A 607 -8.73 16.21 -13.03
C LEU A 607 -9.33 15.40 -14.19
N SER A 608 -8.71 15.51 -15.37
CA SER A 608 -9.15 14.85 -16.59
C SER A 608 -9.05 13.34 -16.48
N ALA A 609 -7.96 12.83 -15.90
CA ALA A 609 -7.81 11.40 -15.60
C ALA A 609 -8.93 10.89 -14.69
N ALA A 610 -9.24 11.57 -13.58
CA ALA A 610 -10.30 11.16 -12.67
C ALA A 610 -11.67 11.15 -13.36
N TRP A 611 -11.96 12.16 -14.19
CA TRP A 611 -13.23 12.23 -14.92
C TRP A 611 -13.36 11.14 -15.99
N GLN A 612 -12.30 10.90 -16.77
CA GLN A 612 -12.32 9.86 -17.79
C GLN A 612 -12.40 8.46 -17.18
N LEU A 613 -11.75 8.24 -16.03
CA LEU A 613 -11.90 7.00 -15.26
C LEU A 613 -13.34 6.78 -14.76
N TYR A 614 -14.05 7.84 -14.37
CA TYR A 614 -15.45 7.74 -13.99
C TYR A 614 -16.32 7.31 -15.18
N LYS A 615 -16.19 7.99 -16.32
CA LYS A 615 -16.93 7.67 -17.55
C LYS A 615 -16.63 6.26 -18.08
N ALA A 616 -15.36 5.89 -18.16
CA ALA A 616 -14.95 4.57 -18.63
C ALA A 616 -15.54 3.44 -17.76
N GLN A 617 -15.61 3.63 -16.44
CA GLN A 617 -16.25 2.67 -15.54
C GLN A 617 -17.75 2.53 -15.78
N GLU A 618 -18.47 3.64 -16.02
CA GLU A 618 -19.90 3.61 -16.37
C GLU A 618 -20.16 2.85 -17.69
N GLU A 619 -19.38 3.15 -18.72
CA GLU A 619 -19.55 2.52 -20.02
C GLU A 619 -19.15 1.03 -20.00
N LEU A 620 -18.09 0.67 -19.26
CA LEU A 620 -17.66 -0.73 -19.08
C LEU A 620 -18.73 -1.56 -18.38
N ILE A 621 -19.40 -1.02 -17.34
CA ILE A 621 -20.45 -1.77 -16.65
C ILE A 621 -21.70 -1.94 -17.54
N GLU A 622 -22.04 -0.96 -18.37
CA GLU A 622 -23.11 -1.08 -19.37
C GLU A 622 -22.80 -2.18 -20.40
N VAL A 623 -21.57 -2.21 -20.92
CA VAL A 623 -21.10 -3.27 -21.82
C VAL A 623 -21.15 -4.64 -21.14
N ALA A 624 -20.68 -4.76 -19.90
CA ALA A 624 -20.70 -6.01 -19.16
C ALA A 624 -22.13 -6.52 -18.92
N LYS A 625 -23.06 -5.64 -18.53
CA LYS A 625 -24.50 -5.96 -18.37
C LYS A 625 -25.14 -6.43 -19.67
N LYS A 626 -24.92 -5.71 -20.78
CA LYS A 626 -25.43 -6.09 -22.12
C LYS A 626 -25.04 -7.52 -22.50
N HIS A 627 -23.87 -7.95 -22.07
CA HIS A 627 -23.27 -9.23 -22.39
C HIS A 627 -23.44 -10.28 -21.29
N GLY A 628 -24.08 -9.96 -20.14
CA GLY A 628 -24.24 -10.88 -19.01
C GLY A 628 -22.92 -11.32 -18.37
N VAL A 629 -21.92 -10.43 -18.29
CA VAL A 629 -20.64 -10.69 -17.61
C VAL A 629 -20.58 -9.95 -16.28
N LYS A 630 -20.13 -10.63 -15.24
CA LYS A 630 -19.73 -9.99 -13.98
C LYS A 630 -18.39 -9.31 -14.18
N LEU A 631 -18.39 -7.98 -14.12
CA LEU A 631 -17.18 -7.17 -14.22
C LEU A 631 -16.65 -6.87 -12.81
N THR A 632 -15.35 -7.08 -12.60
CA THR A 632 -14.64 -6.63 -11.41
C THR A 632 -13.66 -5.53 -11.81
N MET A 633 -13.77 -4.36 -11.17
CA MET A 633 -12.79 -3.29 -11.35
C MET A 633 -11.62 -3.50 -10.39
N PHE A 634 -10.41 -3.56 -10.93
CA PHE A 634 -9.18 -3.55 -10.16
C PHE A 634 -8.59 -2.14 -10.11
N HIS A 635 -8.72 -1.50 -8.94
CA HIS A 635 -8.24 -0.16 -8.69
C HIS A 635 -6.72 -0.15 -8.41
N GLY A 636 -5.95 0.42 -9.34
CA GLY A 636 -4.51 0.62 -9.18
C GLY A 636 -4.11 1.71 -8.18
N ARG A 637 -2.80 1.97 -8.07
CA ARG A 637 -2.22 3.00 -7.18
C ARG A 637 -2.68 4.42 -7.48
N GLY A 638 -2.57 5.32 -6.50
CA GLY A 638 -2.82 6.76 -6.64
C GLY A 638 -4.30 7.17 -6.62
N GLY A 639 -5.23 6.22 -6.69
CA GLY A 639 -6.66 6.46 -6.55
C GLY A 639 -7.06 6.90 -5.14
N THR A 640 -8.24 7.51 -5.01
CA THR A 640 -8.85 7.84 -3.70
C THR A 640 -9.11 6.58 -2.86
N VAL A 641 -9.37 5.45 -3.52
CA VAL A 641 -9.67 4.14 -2.90
C VAL A 641 -8.45 3.56 -2.14
N GLY A 642 -7.23 3.67 -2.68
CA GLY A 642 -6.03 2.99 -2.16
C GLY A 642 -5.34 3.61 -0.92
N ARG A 643 -5.97 4.60 -0.25
CA ARG A 643 -5.29 5.49 0.72
C ARG A 643 -5.41 5.11 2.21
N GLY A 644 -6.08 4.00 2.54
CA GLY A 644 -5.88 3.20 3.77
C GLY A 644 -6.20 3.83 5.14
N GLY A 645 -6.58 5.09 5.26
CA GLY A 645 -7.01 5.66 6.55
C GLY A 645 -7.92 6.88 6.42
N GLY A 646 -9.20 6.67 6.16
CA GLY A 646 -10.24 7.70 6.26
C GLY A 646 -10.18 8.82 5.22
N PRO A 647 -10.07 8.50 3.91
CA PRO A 647 -11.20 8.77 3.01
C PRO A 647 -11.65 7.55 2.17
N THR A 648 -11.03 6.38 2.37
CA THR A 648 -11.27 5.19 1.54
C THR A 648 -12.74 4.74 1.57
N HIS A 649 -13.42 4.85 2.72
CA HIS A 649 -14.82 4.47 2.84
C HIS A 649 -15.69 5.28 1.88
N LEU A 650 -15.69 6.61 1.97
CA LEU A 650 -16.40 7.45 1.01
C LEU A 650 -15.90 7.29 -0.44
N ALA A 651 -14.60 7.05 -0.65
CA ALA A 651 -14.07 6.82 -1.99
C ALA A 651 -14.67 5.58 -2.68
N ILE A 652 -14.92 4.51 -1.92
CA ILE A 652 -15.62 3.31 -2.41
C ILE A 652 -17.09 3.65 -2.69
N LEU A 653 -17.76 4.33 -1.76
CA LEU A 653 -19.15 4.77 -1.95
C LEU A 653 -19.33 5.74 -3.13
N SER A 654 -18.26 6.42 -3.55
CA SER A 654 -18.28 7.38 -4.66
C SER A 654 -18.07 6.75 -6.04
N GLN A 655 -17.73 5.46 -6.12
CA GLN A 655 -17.58 4.79 -7.42
C GLN A 655 -18.90 4.83 -8.19
N PRO A 656 -18.89 4.80 -9.54
CA PRO A 656 -20.14 4.80 -10.31
C PRO A 656 -21.07 3.64 -9.92
N ALA A 657 -22.36 3.80 -10.19
CA ALA A 657 -23.35 2.78 -9.83
C ALA A 657 -23.02 1.42 -10.49
N ASP A 658 -23.24 0.34 -9.76
CA ASP A 658 -23.05 -1.05 -10.21
C ASP A 658 -21.62 -1.46 -10.58
N THR A 659 -20.59 -0.64 -10.33
CA THR A 659 -19.21 -1.02 -10.69
C THR A 659 -18.54 -1.99 -9.71
N ILE A 660 -19.10 -2.14 -8.49
CA ILE A 660 -18.54 -3.02 -7.46
C ILE A 660 -19.25 -4.37 -7.44
N GLN A 661 -20.60 -4.41 -7.39
CA GLN A 661 -21.40 -5.66 -7.43
C GLN A 661 -20.86 -6.78 -6.49
N GLY A 662 -20.50 -6.39 -5.26
CA GLY A 662 -19.93 -7.29 -4.25
C GLY A 662 -18.51 -7.77 -4.55
N SER A 663 -17.78 -7.20 -5.51
CA SER A 663 -16.41 -7.57 -5.84
C SER A 663 -15.54 -6.31 -5.93
N LEU A 664 -14.81 -6.01 -4.85
CA LEU A 664 -13.85 -4.91 -4.82
C LEU A 664 -12.44 -5.48 -4.88
N ARG A 665 -11.61 -5.00 -5.80
CA ARG A 665 -10.17 -5.31 -5.84
C ARG A 665 -9.36 -4.04 -5.85
N VAL A 666 -8.44 -3.88 -4.90
CA VAL A 666 -7.73 -2.61 -4.68
C VAL A 666 -6.25 -2.83 -4.35
N THR A 667 -5.40 -2.01 -4.95
CA THR A 667 -3.98 -1.94 -4.59
C THR A 667 -3.79 -1.27 -3.23
N ILE A 668 -3.18 -1.98 -2.28
CA ILE A 668 -2.61 -1.40 -1.07
C ILE A 668 -1.17 -0.96 -1.39
N GLN A 669 -0.97 0.35 -1.43
CA GLN A 669 0.33 0.94 -1.69
C GLN A 669 1.29 0.66 -0.52
N GLY A 670 2.55 0.34 -0.82
CA GLY A 670 3.53 -0.02 0.21
C GLY A 670 3.79 1.10 1.22
N GLU A 671 3.63 2.38 0.85
CA GLU A 671 3.72 3.52 1.77
C GLU A 671 2.51 3.71 2.71
N VAL A 672 1.45 2.91 2.52
CA VAL A 672 0.20 2.96 3.30
C VAL A 672 -0.01 1.66 4.11
N ILE A 673 0.81 0.63 3.86
CA ILE A 673 0.65 -0.70 4.48
C ILE A 673 0.82 -0.64 6.01
N GLU A 674 1.82 0.09 6.52
CA GLU A 674 2.05 0.26 7.97
C GLU A 674 0.85 0.95 8.63
N ARG A 675 0.36 2.04 8.03
CA ARG A 675 -0.81 2.74 8.54
C ARG A 675 -2.07 1.86 8.55
N SER A 676 -2.19 0.96 7.57
CA SER A 676 -3.39 0.13 7.39
C SER A 676 -3.37 -1.14 8.22
N PHE A 677 -2.19 -1.72 8.43
CA PHE A 677 -2.00 -3.07 8.98
C PHE A 677 -0.87 -3.17 10.03
N GLY A 678 -0.10 -2.12 10.30
CA GLY A 678 0.99 -2.14 11.28
C GLY A 678 0.52 -2.28 12.73
N GLU A 679 -0.66 -1.75 13.05
CA GLU A 679 -1.29 -1.87 14.37
C GLU A 679 -2.59 -2.70 14.27
N ALA A 680 -2.87 -3.52 15.29
CA ALA A 680 -3.93 -4.52 15.26
C ALA A 680 -5.35 -3.93 15.19
N GLN A 681 -5.61 -2.83 15.90
CA GLN A 681 -6.89 -2.13 15.86
C GLN A 681 -7.08 -1.36 14.55
N LEU A 682 -6.02 -0.78 13.98
CA LEU A 682 -6.05 -0.18 12.64
C LEU A 682 -6.28 -1.24 11.55
N CYS A 683 -5.63 -2.40 11.64
CA CYS A 683 -5.90 -3.56 10.79
C CYS A 683 -7.38 -3.92 10.84
N PHE A 684 -7.97 -4.02 12.04
CA PHE A 684 -9.39 -4.29 12.20
C PHE A 684 -10.28 -3.24 11.53
N LYS A 685 -10.01 -1.94 11.77
CA LYS A 685 -10.76 -0.83 11.13
C LYS A 685 -10.62 -0.86 9.60
N THR A 686 -9.46 -1.25 9.08
CA THR A 686 -9.22 -1.42 7.65
C THR A 686 -10.10 -2.50 7.04
N LEU A 687 -10.10 -3.71 7.61
CA LEU A 687 -10.96 -4.78 7.13
C LEU A 687 -12.45 -4.39 7.21
N GLN A 688 -12.83 -3.70 8.28
CA GLN A 688 -14.20 -3.23 8.49
C GLN A 688 -14.65 -2.23 7.44
N ARG A 689 -13.90 -1.15 7.19
CA ARG A 689 -14.33 -0.09 6.26
C ARG A 689 -14.46 -0.60 4.83
N TYR A 690 -13.51 -1.44 4.38
CA TYR A 690 -13.59 -2.01 3.03
C TYR A 690 -14.82 -2.91 2.88
N THR A 691 -15.11 -3.72 3.90
CA THR A 691 -16.28 -4.61 3.88
C THR A 691 -17.59 -3.82 3.90
N ALA A 692 -17.71 -2.84 4.80
CA ALA A 692 -18.89 -2.01 4.96
C ALA A 692 -19.18 -1.19 3.71
N ALA A 693 -18.18 -0.48 3.17
CA ALA A 693 -18.34 0.37 2.00
C ALA A 693 -18.70 -0.43 0.73
N THR A 694 -18.09 -1.61 0.56
CA THR A 694 -18.38 -2.52 -0.57
C THR A 694 -19.83 -3.01 -0.53
N LEU A 695 -20.31 -3.40 0.66
CA LEU A 695 -21.68 -3.83 0.85
C LEU A 695 -22.65 -2.68 0.59
N GLU A 696 -22.39 -1.53 1.22
CA GLU A 696 -23.26 -0.36 1.14
C GLU A 696 -23.39 0.11 -0.32
N HIS A 697 -22.28 0.25 -1.05
CA HIS A 697 -22.31 0.62 -2.48
C HIS A 697 -23.12 -0.37 -3.33
N GLY A 698 -22.95 -1.68 -3.11
CA GLY A 698 -23.68 -2.71 -3.85
C GLY A 698 -25.18 -2.71 -3.57
N MET A 699 -25.61 -2.19 -2.42
CA MET A 699 -27.02 -2.12 -2.03
C MET A 699 -27.68 -0.76 -2.27
N ILE A 700 -26.86 0.29 -2.36
CA ILE A 700 -27.27 1.68 -2.53
C ILE A 700 -26.47 2.27 -3.70
N PRO A 701 -27.07 2.40 -4.88
CA PRO A 701 -26.40 3.09 -5.96
C PRO A 701 -26.17 4.57 -5.55
N PRO A 702 -24.99 5.13 -5.82
CA PRO A 702 -24.74 6.55 -5.60
C PRO A 702 -25.59 7.41 -6.53
N LEU A 703 -25.71 8.70 -6.18
CA LEU A 703 -26.40 9.68 -7.01
C LEU A 703 -25.76 9.76 -8.41
N THR A 704 -26.58 9.57 -9.44
CA THR A 704 -26.19 9.83 -10.82
C THR A 704 -25.91 11.33 -11.00
N PRO A 705 -24.78 11.73 -11.61
CA PRO A 705 -24.49 13.14 -11.81
C PRO A 705 -25.50 13.80 -12.76
N LYS A 706 -25.92 15.02 -12.42
CA LYS A 706 -26.83 15.82 -13.25
C LYS A 706 -26.19 16.13 -14.63
N PRO A 707 -26.97 16.28 -15.71
CA PRO A 707 -26.42 16.57 -17.05
C PRO A 707 -25.51 17.80 -17.09
N GLU A 708 -25.87 18.86 -16.38
CA GLU A 708 -25.09 20.09 -16.27
C GLU A 708 -23.75 19.88 -15.53
N TRP A 709 -23.69 18.94 -14.58
CA TRP A 709 -22.44 18.58 -13.91
C TRP A 709 -21.51 17.82 -14.85
N ARG A 710 -22.04 16.91 -15.68
CA ARG A 710 -21.26 16.20 -16.69
C ARG A 710 -20.69 17.18 -17.73
N ALA A 711 -21.52 18.07 -18.26
CA ALA A 711 -21.10 19.06 -19.23
C ALA A 711 -19.99 19.99 -18.67
N LEU A 712 -20.10 20.39 -17.39
CA LEU A 712 -19.06 21.17 -16.73
C LEU A 712 -17.75 20.37 -16.58
N MET A 713 -17.83 19.10 -16.20
CA MET A 713 -16.66 18.23 -16.06
C MET A 713 -15.97 17.97 -17.41
N ASP A 714 -16.73 17.78 -18.49
CA ASP A 714 -16.18 17.63 -19.85
C ASP A 714 -15.42 18.90 -20.29
N ASP A 715 -16.00 20.09 -20.05
CA ASP A 715 -15.37 21.38 -20.36
C ASP A 715 -14.07 21.59 -19.54
N MET A 716 -14.13 21.35 -18.23
CA MET A 716 -12.97 21.45 -17.34
C MET A 716 -11.86 20.47 -17.71
N ALA A 717 -12.19 19.24 -18.13
CA ALA A 717 -11.21 18.21 -18.47
C ALA A 717 -10.36 18.63 -19.69
N VAL A 718 -10.96 19.22 -20.71
CA VAL A 718 -10.23 19.70 -21.90
C VAL A 718 -9.23 20.80 -21.50
N VAL A 719 -9.68 21.79 -20.74
CA VAL A 719 -8.83 22.91 -20.30
C VAL A 719 -7.71 22.45 -19.37
N ALA A 720 -8.02 21.58 -18.41
CA ALA A 720 -7.03 21.02 -17.48
C ALA A 720 -5.95 20.23 -18.22
N THR A 721 -6.32 19.40 -19.20
CA THR A 721 -5.37 18.62 -20.00
C THR A 721 -4.50 19.51 -20.86
N GLU A 722 -5.08 20.53 -21.52
CA GLU A 722 -4.30 21.45 -22.35
C GLU A 722 -3.27 22.20 -21.51
N ARG A 723 -3.68 22.70 -20.33
CA ARG A 723 -2.76 23.36 -19.41
C ARG A 723 -1.66 22.41 -18.91
N TYR A 724 -2.04 21.22 -18.46
CA TYR A 724 -1.08 20.22 -17.99
C TYR A 724 -0.04 19.89 -19.07
N ARG A 725 -0.49 19.54 -20.28
CA ARG A 725 0.40 19.18 -21.39
C ARG A 725 1.20 20.37 -21.93
N SER A 726 0.69 21.59 -21.80
CA SER A 726 1.44 22.81 -22.16
C SER A 726 2.72 22.96 -21.35
N ILE A 727 2.69 22.59 -20.07
CA ILE A 727 3.83 22.69 -19.17
C ILE A 727 4.67 21.42 -19.22
N VAL A 728 4.07 20.23 -19.11
CA VAL A 728 4.82 18.99 -18.89
C VAL A 728 5.48 18.46 -20.17
N PHE A 729 4.82 18.62 -21.32
CA PHE A 729 5.27 18.03 -22.58
C PHE A 729 5.68 19.06 -23.65
N ARG A 730 5.07 20.26 -23.66
CA ARG A 730 5.31 21.26 -24.71
C ARG A 730 6.29 22.37 -24.32
N GLU A 731 6.47 22.67 -23.03
CA GLU A 731 7.49 23.61 -22.57
C GLU A 731 8.89 22.97 -22.72
N PRO A 732 9.74 23.45 -23.65
CA PRO A 732 10.99 22.76 -23.99
C PRO A 732 11.96 22.66 -22.81
N ARG A 733 11.92 23.63 -21.89
CA ARG A 733 12.81 23.69 -20.72
C ARG A 733 12.26 22.98 -19.48
N PHE A 734 11.07 22.38 -19.55
CA PHE A 734 10.45 21.75 -18.39
C PHE A 734 11.26 20.58 -17.84
N VAL A 735 11.81 19.72 -18.71
CA VAL A 735 12.61 18.55 -18.27
C VAL A 735 13.89 18.99 -17.57
N GLU A 736 14.51 20.07 -18.03
CA GLU A 736 15.68 20.67 -17.39
C GLU A 736 15.31 21.23 -16.01
N TYR A 737 14.26 22.05 -15.94
CA TYR A 737 13.73 22.58 -14.68
C TYR A 737 13.41 21.46 -13.69
N PHE A 738 12.71 20.41 -14.13
CA PHE A 738 12.35 19.25 -13.31
C PHE A 738 13.58 18.57 -12.69
N ARG A 739 14.63 18.33 -13.47
CA ARG A 739 15.86 17.68 -12.99
C ARG A 739 16.65 18.54 -12.01
N LEU A 740 16.58 19.86 -12.15
CA LEU A 740 17.25 20.81 -11.25
C LEU A 740 16.43 21.03 -9.97
N ALA A 741 15.13 21.30 -10.09
CA ALA A 741 14.26 21.63 -8.98
C ALA A 741 13.95 20.43 -8.07
N THR A 742 14.15 19.20 -8.54
CA THR A 742 13.81 17.96 -7.80
C THR A 742 14.99 17.00 -7.69
N PRO A 743 14.95 16.03 -6.75
CA PRO A 743 15.99 15.00 -6.63
C PRO A 743 15.75 13.76 -7.52
N GLU A 744 15.11 13.90 -8.69
CA GLU A 744 14.77 12.76 -9.56
C GLU A 744 15.99 11.96 -10.02
N LEU A 745 17.08 12.65 -10.38
CA LEU A 745 18.29 12.01 -10.88
C LEU A 745 18.97 11.18 -9.79
N GLU A 746 19.01 11.70 -8.57
CA GLU A 746 19.59 11.03 -7.42
C GLU A 746 18.74 9.85 -6.97
N TYR A 747 17.40 9.93 -7.04
CA TYR A 747 16.51 8.81 -6.71
C TYR A 747 16.86 7.55 -7.52
N GLY A 748 17.12 7.69 -8.83
CA GLY A 748 17.48 6.57 -9.70
C GLY A 748 18.82 5.91 -9.38
N ARG A 749 19.68 6.57 -8.60
CA ARG A 749 21.00 6.06 -8.19
C ARG A 749 20.97 5.37 -6.83
N MET A 750 19.88 5.51 -6.06
CA MET A 750 19.81 5.00 -4.70
C MET A 750 19.30 3.57 -4.59
N ASN A 751 19.77 2.85 -3.56
CA ASN A 751 19.35 1.49 -3.18
C ASN A 751 17.98 1.45 -2.48
N ILE A 752 17.01 2.15 -3.04
CA ILE A 752 15.70 2.39 -2.41
C ILE A 752 14.64 1.35 -2.81
N GLY A 753 14.74 0.77 -4.01
CA GLY A 753 13.86 -0.31 -4.47
C GLY A 753 14.52 -1.16 -5.56
N SER A 754 13.92 -2.31 -5.88
CA SER A 754 14.45 -3.21 -6.91
C SER A 754 14.33 -2.67 -8.35
N ARG A 755 13.48 -1.66 -8.58
CA ARG A 755 13.02 -1.21 -9.91
C ARG A 755 13.83 -0.03 -10.49
N PRO A 756 14.11 0.00 -11.80
CA PRO A 756 14.61 1.19 -12.49
C PRO A 756 13.60 2.35 -12.51
N SER A 757 14.07 3.60 -12.55
CA SER A 757 13.24 4.81 -12.55
C SER A 757 12.61 5.14 -13.93
N LYS A 758 13.26 4.74 -15.04
CA LYS A 758 12.80 4.98 -16.41
C LYS A 758 12.68 3.69 -17.20
N ARG A 759 11.75 3.64 -18.15
CA ARG A 759 11.68 2.55 -19.15
C ARG A 759 12.81 2.65 -20.18
N LYS A 760 13.18 3.87 -20.57
CA LYS A 760 14.30 4.17 -21.48
C LYS A 760 15.19 5.27 -20.88
N PRO A 761 16.51 5.07 -20.70
CA PRO A 761 17.38 6.05 -20.03
C PRO A 761 17.42 7.44 -20.68
N SER A 762 17.30 7.53 -22.01
CA SER A 762 17.43 8.76 -22.79
C SER A 762 16.13 9.54 -23.03
N GLY A 763 14.98 9.08 -22.50
CA GLY A 763 13.68 9.68 -22.80
C GLY A 763 13.28 10.89 -21.92
N GLY A 764 12.24 11.59 -22.35
CA GLY A 764 11.54 12.66 -21.60
C GLY A 764 10.60 12.12 -20.51
N ILE A 765 9.61 12.92 -20.10
CA ILE A 765 8.62 12.55 -19.06
C ILE A 765 7.80 11.32 -19.47
N GLU A 766 7.64 11.06 -20.76
CA GLU A 766 6.95 9.87 -21.29
C GLU A 766 7.64 8.58 -20.85
N SER A 767 8.99 8.61 -20.78
CA SER A 767 9.80 7.46 -20.36
C SER A 767 9.89 7.28 -18.84
N LEU A 768 9.56 8.33 -18.09
CA LEU A 768 9.55 8.33 -16.63
C LEU A 768 8.29 7.63 -16.12
N ARG A 769 8.48 6.75 -15.14
CA ARG A 769 7.38 6.02 -14.49
C ARG A 769 6.61 6.94 -13.53
N ALA A 770 5.35 6.60 -13.23
CA ALA A 770 4.55 7.45 -12.34
C ALA A 770 5.09 7.51 -10.90
N ILE A 771 5.70 6.44 -10.33
CA ILE A 771 6.30 6.50 -8.99
C ILE A 771 7.40 7.57 -8.90
N PRO A 772 8.49 7.53 -9.71
CA PRO A 772 9.51 8.58 -9.70
C PRO A 772 8.95 9.98 -9.97
N TRP A 773 7.95 10.09 -10.85
CA TRP A 773 7.29 11.36 -11.16
C TRP A 773 6.61 11.97 -9.92
N ILE A 774 5.75 11.22 -9.23
CA ILE A 774 5.08 11.69 -8.00
C ILE A 774 6.11 11.89 -6.88
N PHE A 775 7.06 10.97 -6.74
CA PHE A 775 8.06 10.98 -5.67
C PHE A 775 8.93 12.24 -5.72
N ALA A 776 9.48 12.58 -6.89
CA ALA A 776 10.36 13.73 -7.06
C ALA A 776 9.71 15.06 -6.64
N TRP A 777 8.44 15.27 -7.03
CA TRP A 777 7.69 16.48 -6.64
C TRP A 777 7.14 16.44 -5.21
N THR A 778 6.96 15.24 -4.64
CA THR A 778 6.61 15.07 -3.24
C THR A 778 7.78 15.49 -2.35
N GLN A 779 9.00 15.11 -2.71
CA GLN A 779 10.22 15.46 -1.97
C GLN A 779 10.38 16.98 -1.80
N THR A 780 10.05 17.77 -2.82
CA THR A 780 10.21 19.23 -2.80
C THR A 780 9.02 20.00 -2.25
N ARG A 781 8.02 19.28 -1.71
CA ARG A 781 6.78 19.84 -1.14
C ARG A 781 5.95 20.62 -2.16
N PHE A 782 6.16 20.39 -3.46
CA PHE A 782 5.48 21.16 -4.50
C PHE A 782 4.29 20.42 -5.11
N HIS A 783 4.35 19.08 -5.16
CA HIS A 783 3.23 18.22 -5.56
C HIS A 783 2.59 18.55 -6.92
N LEU A 784 3.35 19.16 -7.84
CA LEU A 784 2.91 19.60 -9.17
C LEU A 784 2.04 18.58 -9.93
N PRO A 785 2.35 17.28 -9.92
CA PRO A 785 1.55 16.28 -10.65
C PRO A 785 0.08 16.17 -10.23
N VAL A 786 -0.25 16.60 -9.01
CA VAL A 786 -1.58 16.37 -8.43
C VAL A 786 -2.55 17.52 -8.74
N TRP A 787 -2.07 18.76 -8.74
CA TRP A 787 -2.92 19.95 -8.83
C TRP A 787 -2.82 20.69 -10.17
N LEU A 788 -1.77 20.47 -10.96
CA LEU A 788 -1.58 21.17 -12.22
C LEU A 788 -2.78 20.95 -13.17
N GLY A 789 -3.37 22.04 -13.66
CA GLY A 789 -4.54 22.05 -14.52
C GLY A 789 -5.86 22.37 -13.80
N PHE A 790 -5.96 22.15 -12.48
CA PHE A 790 -7.19 22.44 -11.72
C PHE A 790 -7.50 23.94 -11.68
N GLY A 791 -6.51 24.78 -11.37
CA GLY A 791 -6.69 26.22 -11.24
C GLY A 791 -7.21 26.86 -12.52
N GLU A 792 -6.59 26.52 -13.66
CA GLU A 792 -7.00 27.01 -14.97
C GLU A 792 -8.39 26.50 -15.38
N ALA A 793 -8.73 25.25 -15.08
CA ALA A 793 -10.06 24.71 -15.36
C ALA A 793 -11.15 25.40 -14.52
N PHE A 794 -10.92 25.59 -13.21
CA PHE A 794 -11.86 26.31 -12.35
C PHE A 794 -12.05 27.75 -12.77
N LYS A 795 -10.94 28.45 -13.05
CA LYS A 795 -10.99 29.82 -13.56
C LYS A 795 -11.80 29.89 -14.85
N HIS A 796 -11.51 29.01 -15.81
CA HIS A 796 -12.20 29.00 -17.10
C HIS A 796 -13.72 28.91 -16.95
N VAL A 797 -14.21 27.93 -16.17
CA VAL A 797 -15.66 27.76 -16.04
C VAL A 797 -16.33 28.84 -15.20
N ILE A 798 -15.65 29.39 -14.19
CA ILE A 798 -16.18 30.51 -13.40
C ILE A 798 -16.26 31.78 -14.24
N ASP A 799 -15.22 32.09 -15.04
CA ASP A 799 -15.19 33.25 -15.92
C ASP A 799 -16.23 33.15 -17.05
N LYS A 800 -16.57 31.93 -17.48
CA LYS A 800 -17.57 31.65 -18.51
C LYS A 800 -19.01 31.91 -18.03
N ASP A 801 -19.33 31.56 -16.79
CA ASP A 801 -20.59 31.91 -16.12
C ASP A 801 -20.39 31.92 -14.59
N ASN A 802 -20.63 33.06 -13.93
CA ASN A 802 -20.51 33.19 -12.48
C ASN A 802 -21.40 32.19 -11.70
N LYS A 803 -22.48 31.68 -12.30
CA LYS A 803 -23.31 30.63 -11.69
C LYS A 803 -22.57 29.31 -11.53
N ASN A 804 -21.52 29.07 -12.31
CA ASN A 804 -20.72 27.85 -12.22
C ASN A 804 -19.99 27.71 -10.89
N LEU A 805 -19.68 28.82 -10.19
CA LEU A 805 -19.14 28.73 -8.83
C LEU A 805 -20.16 28.08 -7.87
N LEU A 806 -21.42 28.49 -7.92
CA LEU A 806 -22.48 27.89 -7.11
C LEU A 806 -22.69 26.41 -7.51
N MET A 807 -22.59 26.10 -8.80
CA MET A 807 -22.69 24.72 -9.29
C MET A 807 -21.54 23.84 -8.79
N LEU A 808 -20.29 24.32 -8.80
CA LEU A 808 -19.13 23.60 -8.24
C LEU A 808 -19.29 23.37 -6.73
N GLN A 809 -19.79 24.37 -6.00
CA GLN A 809 -20.11 24.23 -4.56
C GLN A 809 -21.21 23.20 -4.32
N GLN A 810 -22.25 23.15 -5.17
CA GLN A 810 -23.28 22.12 -5.10
C GLN A 810 -22.71 20.73 -5.40
N MET A 811 -21.88 20.58 -6.45
CA MET A 811 -21.20 19.33 -6.78
C MET A 811 -20.35 18.84 -5.57
N TYR A 812 -19.62 19.72 -4.90
CA TYR A 812 -18.82 19.36 -3.72
C TYR A 812 -19.67 18.91 -2.51
N ASN A 813 -20.89 19.41 -2.40
CA ASN A 813 -21.80 19.10 -1.30
C ASN A 813 -22.69 17.89 -1.54
N GLU A 814 -23.05 17.63 -2.80
CA GLU A 814 -24.06 16.64 -3.20
C GLU A 814 -23.49 15.45 -3.97
N TRP A 815 -22.34 15.58 -4.65
CA TRP A 815 -21.78 14.53 -5.48
C TRP A 815 -20.53 13.90 -4.85
N PRO A 816 -20.62 12.65 -4.34
CA PRO A 816 -19.49 11.99 -3.66
C PRO A 816 -18.20 11.94 -4.48
N PHE A 817 -18.29 11.68 -5.79
CA PHE A 817 -17.11 11.61 -6.67
C PHE A 817 -16.36 12.94 -6.72
N PHE A 818 -17.07 14.05 -6.89
CA PHE A 818 -16.45 15.36 -6.93
C PHE A 818 -15.87 15.73 -5.57
N ARG A 819 -16.60 15.45 -4.47
CA ARG A 819 -16.08 15.63 -3.10
C ARG A 819 -14.75 14.91 -2.89
N VAL A 820 -14.68 13.60 -3.10
CA VAL A 820 -13.44 12.85 -2.79
C VAL A 820 -12.27 13.26 -3.69
N THR A 821 -12.55 13.73 -4.91
CA THR A 821 -11.55 14.28 -5.82
C THR A 821 -10.98 15.59 -5.28
N ILE A 822 -11.83 16.50 -4.81
CA ILE A 822 -11.42 17.77 -4.22
C ILE A 822 -10.75 17.58 -2.86
N ASP A 823 -11.29 16.73 -1.98
CA ASP A 823 -10.71 16.43 -0.66
C ASP A 823 -9.29 15.84 -0.79
N LEU A 824 -9.03 15.03 -1.83
CA LEU A 824 -7.69 14.54 -2.13
C LEU A 824 -6.73 15.68 -2.47
N VAL A 825 -7.15 16.61 -3.32
CA VAL A 825 -6.34 17.76 -3.74
C VAL A 825 -6.11 18.69 -2.55
N GLU A 826 -7.13 18.94 -1.72
CA GLU A 826 -7.04 19.73 -0.49
C GLU A 826 -6.03 19.14 0.51
N MET A 827 -6.07 17.82 0.72
CA MET A 827 -5.08 17.13 1.55
C MET A 827 -3.65 17.30 1.01
N VAL A 828 -3.46 17.23 -0.31
CA VAL A 828 -2.13 17.44 -0.92
C VAL A 828 -1.65 18.89 -0.78
N PHE A 829 -2.55 19.87 -0.88
CA PHE A 829 -2.23 21.26 -0.56
C PHE A 829 -1.84 21.44 0.92
N ALA A 830 -2.42 20.68 1.85
CA ALA A 830 -2.04 20.68 3.26
C ALA A 830 -0.61 20.16 3.48
N LYS A 831 -0.14 19.26 2.61
CA LYS A 831 1.22 18.72 2.61
C LYS A 831 2.22 19.57 1.82
N GLY A 832 1.75 20.52 1.02
CA GLY A 832 2.59 21.35 0.16
C GLY A 832 3.08 22.63 0.83
N ASN A 833 4.26 23.08 0.42
CA ASN A 833 4.88 24.30 0.94
C ASN A 833 5.66 25.03 -0.18
N PRO A 834 5.06 26.06 -0.81
CA PRO A 834 5.71 26.78 -1.91
C PRO A 834 6.95 27.56 -1.48
N GLY A 835 7.11 27.90 -0.19
CA GLY A 835 8.31 28.52 0.35
C GLY A 835 9.50 27.56 0.35
N ILE A 836 9.27 26.30 0.72
CA ILE A 836 10.28 25.24 0.60
C ILE A 836 10.59 24.98 -0.88
N ALA A 837 9.58 24.88 -1.76
CA ALA A 837 9.84 24.71 -3.19
C ALA A 837 10.69 25.86 -3.77
N ALA A 838 10.46 27.10 -3.32
CA ALA A 838 11.28 28.25 -3.70
C ALA A 838 12.73 28.16 -3.19
N LEU A 839 12.98 27.52 -2.03
CA LEU A 839 14.33 27.25 -1.54
C LEU A 839 15.08 26.29 -2.47
N TYR A 840 14.43 25.22 -2.95
CA TYR A 840 15.03 24.30 -3.92
C TYR A 840 15.38 25.04 -5.22
N ASP A 841 14.48 25.88 -5.73
CA ASP A 841 14.76 26.71 -6.90
C ASP A 841 15.96 27.63 -6.67
N LYS A 842 15.97 28.39 -5.56
CA LYS A 842 17.05 29.32 -5.19
C LYS A 842 18.42 28.65 -5.16
N LEU A 843 18.49 27.39 -4.70
CA LEU A 843 19.76 26.69 -4.52
C LEU A 843 20.18 25.90 -5.77
N LEU A 844 19.23 25.28 -6.48
CA LEU A 844 19.52 24.23 -7.44
C LEU A 844 19.21 24.59 -8.89
N VAL A 845 18.35 25.58 -9.12
CA VAL A 845 17.86 25.94 -10.46
C VAL A 845 18.68 27.12 -11.01
N SER A 846 18.98 27.07 -12.31
CA SER A 846 19.68 28.15 -13.00
C SER A 846 18.84 29.43 -13.08
N GLU A 847 19.48 30.59 -13.08
CA GLU A 847 18.80 31.90 -13.07
C GLU A 847 17.78 32.06 -14.21
N GLU A 848 18.08 31.48 -15.39
CA GLU A 848 17.23 31.52 -16.58
C GLU A 848 15.90 30.76 -16.45
N LEU A 849 15.80 29.84 -15.48
CA LEU A 849 14.63 28.99 -15.22
C LEU A 849 13.84 29.42 -13.98
N LEU A 850 14.36 30.35 -13.17
CA LEU A 850 13.64 30.89 -12.00
C LEU A 850 12.26 31.48 -12.35
N PRO A 851 12.07 32.19 -13.49
CA PRO A 851 10.75 32.69 -13.87
C PRO A 851 9.71 31.57 -14.08
N LEU A 852 10.13 30.41 -14.61
CA LEU A 852 9.24 29.26 -14.77
C LEU A 852 8.81 28.72 -13.41
N GLY A 853 9.73 28.60 -12.46
CA GLY A 853 9.41 28.18 -11.09
C GLY A 853 8.47 29.15 -10.37
N GLU A 854 8.67 30.47 -10.55
CA GLU A 854 7.77 31.48 -10.01
C GLU A 854 6.36 31.40 -10.63
N GLN A 855 6.27 31.24 -11.96
CA GLN A 855 5.01 31.02 -12.65
C GLN A 855 4.25 29.82 -12.08
N LEU A 856 4.94 28.69 -11.84
CA LEU A 856 4.32 27.50 -11.28
C LEU A 856 3.85 27.72 -9.83
N ARG A 857 4.63 28.43 -8.99
CA ARG A 857 4.23 28.76 -7.62
C ARG A 857 3.04 29.72 -7.56
N THR A 858 2.95 30.65 -8.50
CA THR A 858 1.76 31.51 -8.65
C THR A 858 0.54 30.66 -9.00
N ALA A 859 0.66 29.74 -9.96
CA ALA A 859 -0.43 28.81 -10.31
C ALA A 859 -0.84 27.90 -9.13
N TYR A 860 0.11 27.48 -8.28
CA TYR A 860 -0.18 26.74 -7.04
C TYR A 860 -1.09 27.54 -6.11
N ASN A 861 -0.75 28.81 -5.85
CA ASN A 861 -1.53 29.67 -4.95
C ASN A 861 -2.90 30.03 -5.53
N ASP A 862 -2.97 30.29 -6.84
CA ASP A 862 -4.24 30.54 -7.53
C ASP A 862 -5.17 29.33 -7.43
N THR A 863 -4.64 28.13 -7.72
CA THR A 863 -5.38 26.86 -7.61
C THR A 863 -5.90 26.65 -6.19
N LYS A 864 -5.04 26.86 -5.18
CA LYS A 864 -5.43 26.79 -3.76
C LYS A 864 -6.57 27.76 -3.43
N SER A 865 -6.56 28.96 -3.99
CA SER A 865 -7.61 29.96 -3.73
C SER A 865 -8.97 29.55 -4.32
N TYR A 866 -9.00 28.98 -5.53
CA TYR A 866 -10.23 28.48 -6.14
C TYR A 866 -10.77 27.27 -5.38
N LEU A 867 -9.88 26.37 -4.96
CA LEU A 867 -10.24 25.21 -4.15
C LEU A 867 -11.02 25.63 -2.89
N LEU A 868 -10.50 26.58 -2.11
CA LEU A 868 -11.15 27.08 -0.90
C LEU A 868 -12.52 27.74 -1.18
N LYS A 869 -12.64 28.46 -2.31
CA LYS A 869 -13.93 29.03 -2.74
C LYS A 869 -14.96 27.94 -3.07
N ILE A 870 -14.53 26.85 -3.69
CA ILE A 870 -15.39 25.72 -4.08
C ILE A 870 -15.80 24.89 -2.86
N THR A 871 -14.87 24.63 -1.93
CA THR A 871 -15.19 23.89 -0.70
C THR A 871 -16.01 24.71 0.29
N GLY A 872 -15.89 26.04 0.22
CA GLY A 872 -16.45 26.97 1.20
C GLY A 872 -15.66 26.97 2.51
N HIS A 873 -14.42 26.48 2.49
CA HIS A 873 -13.55 26.48 3.66
C HIS A 873 -12.78 27.79 3.78
N ASN A 874 -12.57 28.27 5.01
CA ASN A 874 -11.72 29.43 5.29
C ASN A 874 -10.21 29.09 5.21
N GLU A 875 -9.88 27.83 5.43
CA GLU A 875 -8.52 27.32 5.43
C GLU A 875 -8.51 25.86 4.98
N ILE A 876 -7.34 25.40 4.55
CA ILE A 876 -7.15 24.03 4.08
C ILE A 876 -7.45 23.04 5.20
N LEU A 877 -8.20 21.98 4.85
CA LEU A 877 -8.73 20.96 5.75
C LEU A 877 -9.66 21.53 6.84
N GLY A 878 -10.39 22.61 6.53
CA GLY A 878 -11.40 23.17 7.44
C GLY A 878 -12.49 22.15 7.83
N GLY A 879 -12.75 21.15 6.99
CA GLY A 879 -13.68 20.05 7.24
C GLY A 879 -13.08 18.82 7.95
N ASP A 880 -11.76 18.74 8.14
CA ASP A 880 -11.09 17.60 8.80
C ASP A 880 -9.99 18.08 9.78
N PRO A 881 -10.39 18.52 10.99
CA PRO A 881 -9.45 19.01 12.00
C PRO A 881 -8.50 17.90 12.50
N PHE A 882 -8.93 16.63 12.46
CA PHE A 882 -8.11 15.50 12.91
C PHE A 882 -6.92 15.27 11.98
N LEU A 883 -7.16 15.23 10.66
CA LEU A 883 -6.09 15.13 9.67
C LEU A 883 -5.19 16.37 9.70
N LYS A 884 -5.78 17.55 9.83
CA LYS A 884 -5.03 18.81 9.92
C LYS A 884 -4.05 18.83 11.09
N GLN A 885 -4.48 18.41 12.28
CA GLN A 885 -3.62 18.29 13.46
C GLN A 885 -2.42 17.38 13.19
N ARG A 886 -2.68 16.17 12.68
CA ARG A 886 -1.65 15.16 12.40
C ARG A 886 -0.61 15.66 11.39
N LEU A 887 -1.07 16.27 10.30
CA LEU A 887 -0.15 16.82 9.30
C LEU A 887 0.69 17.96 9.86
N LYS A 888 0.11 18.85 10.68
CA LYS A 888 0.83 19.94 11.34
C LYS A 888 1.93 19.45 12.28
N LEU A 889 1.69 18.39 13.06
CA LEU A 889 2.69 17.87 13.99
C LEU A 889 3.91 17.27 13.27
N ARG A 890 3.75 16.85 12.01
CA ARG A 890 4.87 16.32 11.21
C ARG A 890 5.72 17.40 10.55
N THR A 891 5.20 18.62 10.36
CA THR A 891 5.81 19.58 9.41
C THR A 891 7.19 20.03 9.83
N ALA A 892 7.44 20.29 11.11
CA ALA A 892 8.75 20.72 11.61
C ALA A 892 9.85 19.72 11.24
N TYR A 893 9.64 18.43 11.52
CA TYR A 893 10.60 17.37 11.16
C TYR A 893 10.86 17.31 9.65
N ILE A 894 9.79 17.32 8.85
CA ILE A 894 9.89 17.22 7.39
C ILE A 894 10.61 18.46 6.83
N THR A 895 10.33 19.65 7.35
CA THR A 895 10.96 20.89 6.92
C THR A 895 12.46 20.90 7.20
N THR A 896 12.90 20.41 8.35
CA THR A 896 14.34 20.24 8.61
C THR A 896 14.99 19.30 7.60
N LEU A 897 14.34 18.17 7.30
CA LEU A 897 14.83 17.23 6.30
C LEU A 897 14.85 17.84 4.89
N ASN A 898 13.87 18.68 4.54
CA ASN A 898 13.81 19.39 3.27
C ASN A 898 14.97 20.38 3.09
N VAL A 899 15.24 21.20 4.11
CA VAL A 899 16.37 22.13 4.09
C VAL A 899 17.69 21.35 4.00
N CYS A 900 17.85 20.31 4.82
CA CYS A 900 19.01 19.42 4.75
C CYS A 900 19.19 18.84 3.33
N GLN A 901 18.11 18.35 2.71
CA GLN A 901 18.14 17.78 1.38
C GLN A 901 18.56 18.80 0.31
N ALA A 902 17.93 19.98 0.28
CA ALA A 902 18.21 20.99 -0.74
C ALA A 902 19.68 21.43 -0.74
N TYR A 903 20.23 21.67 0.45
CA TYR A 903 21.63 22.04 0.60
C TYR A 903 22.60 20.86 0.35
N THR A 904 22.22 19.63 0.70
CA THR A 904 23.00 18.42 0.38
C THR A 904 23.07 18.23 -1.14
N LEU A 905 21.97 18.43 -1.87
CA LEU A 905 21.94 18.40 -3.33
C LEU A 905 22.82 19.49 -3.94
N LYS A 906 22.83 20.71 -3.38
CA LYS A 906 23.73 21.79 -3.81
C LYS A 906 25.19 21.34 -3.72
N ARG A 907 25.60 20.77 -2.58
CA ARG A 907 26.97 20.25 -2.37
C ARG A 907 27.33 19.09 -3.31
N ILE A 908 26.37 18.23 -3.61
CA ILE A 908 26.56 17.09 -4.53
C ILE A 908 26.74 17.58 -5.98
N ARG A 909 25.89 18.53 -6.42
CA ARG A 909 25.83 18.97 -7.81
C ARG A 909 26.86 20.04 -8.17
N ASP A 910 27.32 20.81 -7.18
CA ASP A 910 28.26 21.91 -7.36
C ASP A 910 29.47 21.74 -6.42
N PRO A 911 30.56 21.08 -6.88
CA PRO A 911 31.76 20.88 -6.09
C PRO A 911 32.50 22.16 -5.70
N SER A 912 32.19 23.29 -6.36
CA SER A 912 32.76 24.60 -6.02
C SER A 912 32.09 25.24 -4.80
N TYR A 913 30.90 24.76 -4.43
CA TYR A 913 30.17 25.20 -3.25
C TYR A 913 30.78 24.62 -1.97
N GLN A 914 31.81 25.29 -1.46
CA GLN A 914 32.45 24.96 -0.18
C GLN A 914 31.90 25.83 0.95
N VAL A 915 31.61 25.19 2.09
CA VAL A 915 31.12 25.87 3.30
C VAL A 915 32.09 25.57 4.45
N PRO A 916 32.41 26.54 5.32
CA PRO A 916 33.23 26.29 6.50
C PRO A 916 32.59 25.23 7.40
N VAL A 917 33.34 24.17 7.67
CA VAL A 917 32.89 23.06 8.53
C VAL A 917 33.37 23.31 9.97
N ARG A 918 32.46 23.16 10.93
CA ARG A 918 32.77 23.23 12.36
C ARG A 918 33.49 21.95 12.83
N PRO A 919 34.21 21.99 13.96
CA PRO A 919 34.73 20.76 14.57
C PRO A 919 33.59 19.77 14.89
N PRO A 920 33.83 18.45 14.78
CA PRO A 920 32.81 17.45 15.07
C PRO A 920 32.21 17.62 16.47
N ILE A 921 30.88 17.60 16.55
CA ILE A 921 30.10 17.77 17.78
C ILE A 921 29.76 16.41 18.39
N ALA A 922 29.41 15.41 17.58
CA ALA A 922 29.00 14.11 18.08
C ALA A 922 30.19 13.36 18.71
N LYS A 923 30.03 12.98 19.99
CA LYS A 923 30.99 12.17 20.74
C LYS A 923 30.44 10.76 20.89
N GLU A 924 30.95 9.77 20.16
CA GLU A 924 30.57 8.37 20.47
C GLU A 924 31.31 7.93 21.74
N ILE A 925 30.58 7.82 22.84
CA ILE A 925 31.09 7.39 24.14
C ILE A 925 31.11 5.84 24.17
N LEU A 926 32.29 5.23 24.04
CA LEU A 926 32.49 3.78 24.10
C LEU A 926 33.49 3.45 25.21
N GLU A 927 33.04 2.86 26.32
CA GLU A 927 33.86 2.32 27.45
C GLU A 927 35.20 3.06 27.67
N GLY A 928 35.14 4.36 27.98
CA GLY A 928 36.34 5.16 28.30
C GLY A 928 37.14 5.69 27.10
N SER A 929 36.69 5.47 25.86
CA SER A 929 37.21 6.07 24.63
C SER A 929 36.17 6.94 23.94
N VAL A 930 36.57 8.14 23.48
CA VAL A 930 35.74 9.02 22.64
C VAL A 930 36.18 8.81 21.20
N THR A 931 35.31 8.23 20.37
CA THR A 931 35.57 8.09 18.93
C THR A 931 34.66 9.03 18.13
N SER A 932 35.18 9.57 17.02
CA SER A 932 34.42 10.47 16.15
C SER A 932 33.40 9.69 15.31
N ALA A 933 32.24 10.30 15.02
CA ALA A 933 31.21 9.79 14.11
C ALA A 933 31.69 9.49 12.66
N ASN A 934 32.94 9.82 12.32
CA ASN A 934 33.60 9.48 11.06
C ASN A 934 33.64 7.97 10.74
N GLN A 935 33.34 7.08 11.69
CA GLN A 935 33.15 5.67 11.37
C GLN A 935 31.91 5.44 10.48
N LEU A 936 30.86 6.25 10.64
CA LEU A 936 29.64 6.16 9.83
C LEU A 936 29.92 6.45 8.35
N VAL A 937 30.86 7.34 8.08
CA VAL A 937 31.25 7.73 6.73
C VAL A 937 31.97 6.59 5.98
N LYS A 938 32.55 5.61 6.71
CA LYS A 938 33.22 4.44 6.13
C LYS A 938 32.24 3.31 5.76
N LEU A 939 30.97 3.47 6.09
CA LEU A 939 29.94 2.45 5.93
C LEU A 939 29.48 2.28 4.48
N ASN A 940 29.64 3.31 3.65
CA ASN A 940 29.37 3.30 2.22
C ASN A 940 30.66 3.57 1.41
N PRO A 941 31.61 2.60 1.38
CA PRO A 941 32.92 2.80 0.74
C PRO A 941 32.84 2.89 -0.79
N THR A 942 31.70 2.54 -1.38
CA THR A 942 31.46 2.52 -2.83
C THR A 942 30.84 3.81 -3.37
N SER A 943 30.56 4.80 -2.51
CA SER A 943 29.97 6.07 -2.95
C SER A 943 30.93 6.84 -3.87
N GLU A 944 30.40 7.35 -4.99
CA GLU A 944 31.13 8.26 -5.89
C GLU A 944 31.10 9.73 -5.41
N TYR A 945 30.30 10.03 -4.39
CA TYR A 945 30.15 11.37 -3.82
C TYR A 945 31.13 11.62 -2.68
N ALA A 946 31.28 12.90 -2.29
CA ALA A 946 32.06 13.22 -1.11
C ALA A 946 31.50 12.47 0.12
N PRO A 947 32.38 12.00 1.02
CA PRO A 947 31.99 11.04 2.04
C PRO A 947 30.81 11.55 2.90
N GLY A 948 29.80 10.71 3.12
CA GLY A 948 28.61 10.98 3.93
C GLY A 948 27.45 11.72 3.24
N LEU A 949 27.69 12.42 2.12
CA LEU A 949 26.63 13.17 1.41
C LEU A 949 25.52 12.27 0.87
N GLU A 950 25.89 11.11 0.31
CA GLU A 950 24.92 10.15 -0.22
C GLU A 950 24.01 9.59 0.88
N ASP A 951 24.61 9.20 2.01
CA ASP A 951 23.89 8.63 3.15
C ASP A 951 22.94 9.65 3.78
N THR A 952 23.39 10.90 3.95
CA THR A 952 22.54 12.02 4.35
C THR A 952 21.38 12.21 3.37
N LEU A 953 21.65 12.21 2.06
CA LEU A 953 20.61 12.38 1.06
C LEU A 953 19.58 11.23 1.10
N ILE A 954 20.03 9.98 1.22
CA ILE A 954 19.14 8.81 1.36
C ILE A 954 18.25 8.93 2.59
N LEU A 955 18.81 9.34 3.74
CA LEU A 955 18.05 9.53 4.98
C LEU A 955 16.99 10.63 4.80
N THR A 956 17.33 11.78 4.19
CA THR A 956 16.33 12.82 3.92
C THR A 956 15.21 12.31 3.02
N MET A 957 15.53 11.59 1.94
CA MET A 957 14.54 11.07 1.01
C MET A 957 13.57 10.11 1.71
N LYS A 958 14.11 9.21 2.54
CA LYS A 958 13.32 8.27 3.35
C LYS A 958 12.44 9.00 4.36
N GLY A 959 12.99 9.93 5.13
CA GLY A 959 12.23 10.65 6.16
C GLY A 959 11.12 11.51 5.56
N ILE A 960 11.41 12.27 4.51
CA ILE A 960 10.40 13.08 3.81
C ILE A 960 9.28 12.19 3.25
N ALA A 961 9.62 11.03 2.67
CA ALA A 961 8.62 10.08 2.18
C ALA A 961 7.75 9.51 3.32
N ALA A 962 8.35 9.14 4.46
CA ALA A 962 7.62 8.63 5.62
C ALA A 962 6.70 9.68 6.24
N GLY A 963 7.12 10.95 6.29
CA GLY A 963 6.29 12.04 6.82
C GLY A 963 5.14 12.43 5.90
N LEU A 964 5.39 12.44 4.59
CA LEU A 964 4.39 12.83 3.60
C LEU A 964 3.44 11.69 3.21
N GLN A 965 3.83 10.43 3.35
CA GLN A 965 3.00 9.26 3.04
C GLN A 965 2.36 9.38 1.63
N ASN A 966 1.06 9.11 1.51
CA ASN A 966 0.32 9.14 0.25
C ASN A 966 0.08 10.57 -0.30
N THR A 967 0.33 10.79 -1.61
CA THR A 967 0.10 12.07 -2.31
C THR A 967 -0.61 11.93 -3.67
N GLY A 968 0.00 11.42 -4.73
CA GLY A 968 -0.53 11.44 -6.10
C GLY A 968 -0.83 10.09 -6.71
#